data_AF-A0A536DIX3-F1
#
_entry.id   AF-A0A536DIX3-F1
#
_cell.length_a   1.000
_cell.length_b   1.000
_cell.length_c   1.000
_cell.angle_alpha   90.00
_cell.angle_beta   90.00
_cell.angle_gamma   90.00
#
_symmetry.space_group_name_H-M   'P 1'
#
loop_
_entity.id
_entity.type
_entity.pdbx_description
1 polymer ?
#
loop_
_entity_poly.entity_id
_entity_poly.type
_entity_poly.pdbx_seq_one_letter_code
_entity_poly.pdbx_strand_id
1 'polypeptide(L)'
;MLADPVSAFPAFRLASERAQRLGRPVLASWTGPCARQDPIEYFAQHEAAEYRGLWLRPSSGEALVAIGCARDLVGQGAERFAQVASAWRELLAEAVVDGVATEAAHGPVAFGGFSFDPMRSRTDAWKAFSDARMVVPERLLSVRRGGGWITSNAMVGPDAQPAPPPAPGRDTGGSPEPLPLSPEAWQATVAEMADGIRTAALGVEKVVLARAQTVRVRRPIEAALRHLAASYPTCTLFAIAQGDACFLGATPEELIALRNGVASTAALAGSAPRGATAAEDEQLARRLLSDAKEQREHGLVVAALCEGLAQTCTRTMADAHPRVHKLANVQHLLTPIRGQVAAGRTVLRLVRRPDRLDEPRRRGRVRGRPALGAGTWRLGHAVRRLRHRRRLEPSYRRGRMGLEAAADTRCARGGNVSSAPQALDRIVGAFVDQLASAGVRHVCACPGSRSTPLAVKLAEHPGIRLWMHLDERSAAYFGLGLARALRQPVALLATSGTAAANFMPAVVEASLARMPMVVLTADRPHELRDNGAPQTIDQLRLYGEYARWFFDLPEPELSAEQLRLVRAVAARAVGSATAEPAGPVHVNWPFREPLVPVASFASLDGYVAEAEVQVRNARLAPGQDLVSALSRALSRASRGLIVCGPQDDPALPPAVARLAGCLGYPILADPLSGVRFGRHDRSVVVDTYDAFLRDAATAERFAPEVVVRVGAIPTSKPLVQYLQRYPSARHIVVDPGGWREPTGLATDILHVDPRLLCEALAAELPGRPTAADWATKWLEVNLIARQAIEAYVQNVNELFEGRVFAELASLLPDATLLYAGNSMPVRDLDTFLAGSARSLRCLANRGANGIDGVVSSALGASAARVGRVVLVIGDISFYHDLNGLLAARQHQLDLLVVLLNNDGGGIFSFLPQAAAIPDRFEQLFGTPHGLDFRPFVEGYGGTFERVESWHAFAGAVRDGLARGGLQVVEVPTERKRNVVLHRQAWPAVAAALCPAAVC
;
A
#
# COMPACT_ATOMS: atom_id res chain seq x y z
N MET A 1 39.32 19.94 49.26
CA MET A 1 38.54 20.08 50.51
C MET A 1 37.57 21.24 50.36
N LEU A 2 36.32 20.92 50.05
CA LEU A 2 35.16 21.80 50.23
C LEU A 2 34.20 21.01 51.13
N ALA A 3 33.68 21.69 52.13
CA ALA A 3 33.05 21.11 53.32
C ALA A 3 31.81 20.24 53.03
N ASP A 4 31.56 19.34 53.98
CA ASP A 4 30.40 18.46 54.15
C ASP A 4 29.06 19.09 53.66
N PRO A 5 28.39 18.54 52.63
CA PRO A 5 27.16 19.14 52.08
C PRO A 5 25.97 19.05 53.03
N VAL A 6 26.05 18.22 54.07
CA VAL A 6 24.92 17.99 54.98
C VAL A 6 24.70 19.16 55.95
N SER A 7 25.76 19.89 56.32
CA SER A 7 25.63 21.02 57.25
C SER A 7 25.10 22.31 56.60
N ALA A 8 24.92 22.35 55.28
CA ALA A 8 24.68 23.58 54.52
C ALA A 8 23.24 23.84 54.05
N PHE A 9 22.27 22.93 54.32
CA PHE A 9 20.90 23.07 53.82
C PHE A 9 19.86 23.13 54.96
N PRO A 10 19.43 24.34 55.40
CA PRO A 10 18.42 24.54 56.45
C PRO A 10 17.13 23.75 56.21
N ALA A 11 16.72 23.59 54.95
CA ALA A 11 15.56 22.79 54.54
C ALA A 11 15.52 21.36 55.11
N PHE A 12 16.65 20.64 55.10
CA PHE A 12 16.69 19.22 55.49
C PHE A 12 16.65 19.05 57.02
N ARG A 13 17.26 19.98 57.76
CA ARG A 13 17.17 20.03 59.23
C ARG A 13 15.74 20.33 59.68
N LEU A 14 15.13 21.36 59.11
CA LEU A 14 13.74 21.75 59.40
C LEU A 14 12.75 20.65 59.01
N ALA A 15 13.01 19.91 57.92
CA ALA A 15 12.22 18.75 57.53
C ALA A 15 12.33 17.61 58.55
N SER A 16 13.54 17.36 59.08
CA SER A 16 13.75 16.36 60.14
C SER A 16 12.97 16.71 61.43
N GLU A 17 13.03 17.96 61.89
CA GLU A 17 12.27 18.42 63.06
C GLU A 17 10.76 18.31 62.84
N ARG A 18 10.29 18.61 61.62
CA ARG A 18 8.89 18.47 61.25
C ARG A 18 8.47 17.00 61.14
N ALA A 19 9.32 16.13 60.61
CA ALA A 19 9.06 14.69 60.51
C ALA A 19 8.97 14.03 61.90
N GLN A 20 9.82 14.42 62.84
CA GLN A 20 9.75 14.00 64.24
C GLN A 20 8.44 14.41 64.89
N ARG A 21 8.00 15.66 64.67
CA ARG A 21 6.73 16.18 65.22
C ARG A 21 5.49 15.49 64.65
N LEU A 22 5.51 15.19 63.36
CA LEU A 22 4.38 14.57 62.65
C LEU A 22 4.39 13.03 62.72
N GLY A 23 5.47 12.41 63.18
CA GLY A 23 5.63 10.96 63.24
C GLY A 23 5.68 10.28 61.87
N ARG A 24 5.98 11.02 60.79
CA ARG A 24 6.01 10.53 59.41
C ARG A 24 7.02 11.29 58.54
N PRO A 25 7.49 10.72 57.42
CA PRO A 25 8.45 11.40 56.55
C PRO A 25 7.91 12.69 55.91
N VAL A 26 8.76 13.71 55.82
CA VAL A 26 8.45 15.04 55.25
C VAL A 26 9.37 15.32 54.06
N LEU A 27 8.84 15.93 52.99
CA LEU A 27 9.65 16.34 51.84
C LEU A 27 10.51 17.56 52.20
N ALA A 28 11.83 17.43 52.07
CA ALA A 28 12.76 18.54 52.01
C ALA A 28 13.07 18.86 50.54
N SER A 29 12.98 20.13 50.15
CA SER A 29 13.33 20.62 48.82
C SER A 29 14.21 21.86 48.96
N TRP A 30 15.42 21.81 48.40
CA TRP A 30 16.32 22.97 48.36
C TRP A 30 16.69 23.35 46.93
N THR A 31 16.66 24.64 46.59
CA THR A 31 16.99 25.15 45.24
C THR A 31 18.13 26.18 45.27
N GLY A 32 19.16 25.98 44.45
CA GLY A 32 20.27 26.92 44.32
C GLY A 32 20.80 27.06 42.89
N PRO A 33 21.58 28.12 42.60
CA PRO A 33 22.24 28.28 41.32
C PRO A 33 23.29 27.19 41.11
N CYS A 34 23.51 26.78 39.86
CA CYS A 34 24.57 25.85 39.48
C CYS A 34 25.21 26.28 38.15
N ALA A 35 26.38 25.71 37.84
CA ALA A 35 26.98 25.90 36.52
C ALA A 35 26.02 25.42 35.43
N ARG A 36 25.91 26.18 34.35
CA ARG A 36 25.09 25.80 33.20
C ARG A 36 25.67 24.52 32.59
N GLN A 37 24.84 23.50 32.44
CA GLN A 37 25.18 22.22 31.84
C GLN A 37 24.34 21.98 30.59
N ASP A 38 24.86 21.19 29.65
CA ASP A 38 24.07 20.75 28.49
C ASP A 38 22.97 19.80 28.97
N PRO A 39 21.68 20.09 28.71
CA PRO A 39 20.58 19.27 29.22
C PRO A 39 20.55 17.83 28.69
N ILE A 40 20.95 17.60 27.43
CA ILE A 40 20.97 16.26 26.82
C ILE A 40 22.13 15.46 27.42
N GLU A 41 23.28 16.11 27.59
CA GLU A 41 24.46 15.49 28.19
C GLU A 41 24.23 15.17 29.67
N TYR A 42 23.61 16.08 30.43
CA TYR A 42 23.23 15.83 31.82
C TYR A 42 22.24 14.66 31.96
N PHE A 43 21.28 14.54 31.03
CA PHE A 43 20.37 13.40 30.97
C PHE A 43 21.10 12.08 30.65
N ALA A 44 22.06 12.11 29.72
CA ALA A 44 22.82 10.94 29.29
C ALA A 44 23.78 10.44 30.38
N GLN A 45 24.49 11.34 31.06
CA GLN A 45 25.48 11.02 32.10
C GLN A 45 24.88 10.28 33.32
N HIS A 46 23.58 10.40 33.54
CA HIS A 46 22.89 9.76 34.65
C HIS A 46 22.16 8.47 34.24
N GLU A 47 22.65 7.76 33.21
CA GLU A 47 21.99 6.58 32.62
C GLU A 47 21.56 5.51 33.61
N ALA A 48 22.32 5.38 34.69
CA ALA A 48 22.09 4.39 35.72
C ALA A 48 20.82 4.72 36.55
N ALA A 49 20.40 5.99 36.65
CA ALA A 49 19.30 6.39 37.52
C ALA A 49 17.98 5.70 37.14
N GLU A 50 17.24 5.22 38.15
CA GLU A 50 15.95 4.52 37.97
C GLU A 50 14.93 5.32 37.15
N TYR A 51 14.95 6.64 37.36
CA TYR A 51 14.12 7.59 36.64
C TYR A 51 14.96 8.70 36.02
N ARG A 52 14.71 8.98 34.75
CA ARG A 52 15.20 10.19 34.08
C ARG A 52 14.09 10.84 33.27
N GLY A 53 13.90 12.14 33.48
CA GLY A 53 13.01 12.98 32.67
C GLY A 53 13.79 14.09 31.99
N LEU A 54 13.50 14.37 30.73
CA LEU A 54 14.00 15.52 29.98
C LEU A 54 12.80 16.26 29.40
N TRP A 55 12.78 17.58 29.58
CA TRP A 55 11.94 18.50 28.83
C TRP A 55 12.84 19.61 28.29
N LEU A 56 12.91 19.79 26.98
CA LEU A 56 13.83 20.73 26.33
C LEU A 56 13.12 21.50 25.22
N ARG A 57 13.27 22.82 25.19
CA ARG A 57 12.91 23.65 24.05
C ARG A 57 14.20 24.16 23.38
N PRO A 58 14.63 23.59 22.24
CA PRO A 58 15.94 23.90 21.67
C PRO A 58 16.11 25.37 21.29
N SER A 59 15.07 25.99 20.70
CA SER A 59 15.09 27.39 20.26
C SER A 59 15.32 28.39 21.40
N SER A 60 14.82 28.13 22.61
CA SER A 60 15.06 28.98 23.77
C SER A 60 16.19 28.49 24.67
N GLY A 61 16.64 27.24 24.48
CA GLY A 61 17.56 26.55 25.37
C GLY A 61 16.99 26.27 26.76
N GLU A 62 15.67 26.45 26.95
CA GLU A 62 15.01 26.18 28.22
C GLU A 62 14.85 24.68 28.44
N ALA A 63 15.26 24.19 29.61
CA ALA A 63 15.20 22.78 29.91
C ALA A 63 14.91 22.46 31.38
N LEU A 64 14.29 21.30 31.59
CA LEU A 64 14.20 20.60 32.86
C LEU A 64 14.78 19.19 32.69
N VAL A 65 15.70 18.79 33.56
CA VAL A 65 16.23 17.42 33.59
C VAL A 65 16.05 16.84 35.00
N ALA A 66 15.18 15.85 35.11
CA ALA A 66 14.81 15.18 36.34
C ALA A 66 15.60 13.88 36.49
N ILE A 67 16.30 13.67 37.60
CA ILE A 67 17.12 12.50 37.89
C ILE A 67 16.71 11.89 39.24
N GLY A 68 16.50 10.57 39.26
CA GLY A 68 16.13 9.83 40.46
C GLY A 68 14.67 10.02 40.87
N CYS A 69 14.26 9.41 41.98
CA CYS A 69 12.88 9.45 42.47
C CYS A 69 12.84 9.67 43.99
N ALA A 70 12.63 10.92 44.42
CA ALA A 70 12.42 11.24 45.82
C ALA A 70 11.00 10.88 46.29
N ARG A 71 10.01 11.07 45.42
CA ARG A 71 8.62 10.67 45.68
C ARG A 71 7.90 10.30 44.40
N ASP A 72 7.23 9.16 44.41
CA ASP A 72 6.37 8.71 43.32
C ASP A 72 4.90 9.02 43.63
N LEU A 73 4.20 9.64 42.68
CA LEU A 73 2.79 9.99 42.77
C LEU A 73 2.05 9.23 41.67
N VAL A 74 1.40 8.14 42.05
CA VAL A 74 0.72 7.23 41.12
C VAL A 74 -0.80 7.36 41.26
N GLY A 75 -1.49 7.45 40.14
CA GLY A 75 -2.93 7.36 40.05
C GLY A 75 -3.35 6.24 39.10
N GLN A 76 -4.52 5.65 39.35
CA GLN A 76 -5.08 4.53 38.58
C GLN A 76 -6.53 4.80 38.17
N GLY A 77 -6.92 4.27 37.00
CA GLY A 77 -8.30 4.32 36.51
C GLY A 77 -8.86 5.75 36.31
N ALA A 78 -10.17 5.89 36.51
CA ALA A 78 -10.89 7.15 36.27
C ALA A 78 -10.46 8.30 37.21
N GLU A 79 -10.11 7.98 38.46
CA GLU A 79 -9.73 8.97 39.49
C GLU A 79 -8.23 9.27 39.54
N ARG A 80 -7.44 8.75 38.60
CA ARG A 80 -5.97 8.91 38.56
C ARG A 80 -5.50 10.35 38.73
N PHE A 81 -6.16 11.31 38.08
CA PHE A 81 -5.80 12.73 38.19
C PHE A 81 -6.12 13.32 39.56
N ALA A 82 -7.23 12.89 40.18
CA ALA A 82 -7.63 13.34 41.51
C ALA A 82 -6.69 12.77 42.58
N GLN A 83 -6.32 11.50 42.44
CA GLN A 83 -5.35 10.80 43.32
C GLN A 83 -3.99 11.50 43.29
N VAL A 84 -3.42 11.73 42.10
CA VAL A 84 -2.13 12.43 41.94
C VAL A 84 -2.24 13.87 42.47
N ALA A 85 -3.33 14.58 42.17
CA ALA A 85 -3.52 15.95 42.66
C ALA A 85 -3.70 16.02 44.19
N SER A 86 -4.31 15.02 44.83
CA SER A 86 -4.41 14.94 46.29
C SER A 86 -3.05 14.64 46.90
N ALA A 87 -2.36 13.61 46.41
CA ALA A 87 -1.04 13.23 46.87
C ALA A 87 -0.03 14.38 46.74
N TRP A 88 -0.10 15.15 45.64
CA TRP A 88 0.72 16.34 45.46
C TRP A 88 0.42 17.45 46.48
N ARG A 89 -0.86 17.75 46.73
CA ARG A 89 -1.25 18.76 47.71
C ARG A 89 -0.85 18.36 49.13
N GLU A 90 -1.06 17.11 49.50
CA GLU A 90 -0.69 16.55 50.80
C GLU A 90 0.83 16.60 50.99
N LEU A 91 1.59 16.22 49.96
CA LEU A 91 3.05 16.29 49.98
C LEU A 91 3.55 17.73 50.20
N LEU A 92 2.99 18.70 49.48
CA LEU A 92 3.41 20.10 49.57
C LEU A 92 2.93 20.81 50.85
N ALA A 93 1.78 20.42 51.41
CA ALA A 93 1.26 21.04 52.63
C ALA A 93 2.22 20.92 53.81
N GLU A 94 3.03 19.85 53.82
CA GLU A 94 3.96 19.55 54.91
C GLU A 94 5.41 19.77 54.53
N ALA A 95 5.70 19.93 53.22
CA ALA A 95 7.05 20.10 52.70
C ALA A 95 7.78 21.30 53.33
N VAL A 96 9.09 21.15 53.47
CA VAL A 96 10.00 22.25 53.76
C VAL A 96 10.72 22.60 52.48
N VAL A 97 10.41 23.78 51.94
CA VAL A 97 10.98 24.30 50.70
C VAL A 97 11.87 25.50 51.04
N ASP A 98 13.12 25.46 50.62
CA ASP A 98 14.16 26.46 50.91
C ASP A 98 14.99 26.78 49.64
N GLY A 99 15.65 27.93 49.63
CA GLY A 99 16.50 28.39 48.52
C GLY A 99 15.89 29.47 47.62
N VAL A 100 16.55 29.74 46.48
CA VAL A 100 16.22 30.86 45.57
C VAL A 100 14.99 30.52 44.74
N ALA A 101 13.79 30.77 45.27
CA ALA A 101 12.56 30.74 44.50
C ALA A 101 12.44 32.03 43.67
N THR A 102 12.86 31.98 42.41
CA THR A 102 12.62 33.05 41.42
C THR A 102 11.77 32.50 40.28
N GLU A 103 11.23 33.35 39.40
CA GLU A 103 10.57 32.88 38.17
C GLU A 103 11.44 31.94 37.31
N ALA A 104 12.76 31.97 37.50
CA ALA A 104 13.74 31.17 36.76
C ALA A 104 14.09 29.82 37.43
N ALA A 105 13.79 29.66 38.71
CA ALA A 105 14.17 28.52 39.53
C ALA A 105 12.92 27.85 40.13
N HIS A 106 12.67 26.60 39.75
CA HIS A 106 11.51 25.88 40.25
C HIS A 106 11.83 25.30 41.63
N GLY A 107 10.89 25.40 42.58
CA GLY A 107 10.90 24.59 43.79
C GLY A 107 10.65 23.09 43.46
N PRO A 108 10.01 22.32 44.33
CA PRO A 108 9.72 20.93 44.00
C PRO A 108 8.82 20.85 42.76
N VAL A 109 9.22 20.04 41.77
CA VAL A 109 8.46 19.78 40.53
C VAL A 109 8.14 18.29 40.45
N ALA A 110 6.87 17.97 40.20
CA ALA A 110 6.47 16.62 39.83
C ALA A 110 6.51 16.49 38.30
N PHE A 111 7.33 15.56 37.81
CA PHE A 111 7.61 15.35 36.39
C PHE A 111 7.13 13.94 35.99
N GLY A 112 6.36 13.81 34.92
CA GLY A 112 5.90 12.50 34.46
C GLY A 112 4.85 12.58 33.36
N GLY A 113 3.98 11.58 33.31
CA GLY A 113 3.01 11.42 32.23
C GLY A 113 1.80 10.58 32.64
N PHE A 114 0.85 10.46 31.73
CA PHE A 114 -0.39 9.71 31.95
C PHE A 114 -0.90 9.11 30.65
N SER A 115 -1.65 8.03 30.78
CA SER A 115 -2.40 7.40 29.68
C SER A 115 -3.64 8.23 29.32
N PHE A 116 -3.90 8.37 28.02
CA PHE A 116 -5.14 8.94 27.52
C PHE A 116 -6.34 8.00 27.78
N ASP A 117 -6.11 6.69 27.67
CA ASP A 117 -7.09 5.65 27.95
C ASP A 117 -6.57 4.70 29.05
N PRO A 118 -6.95 4.90 30.32
CA PRO A 118 -6.52 4.07 31.43
C PRO A 118 -7.27 2.72 31.50
N MET A 119 -8.34 2.55 30.71
CA MET A 119 -9.18 1.35 30.74
C MET A 119 -8.65 0.25 29.82
N ARG A 120 -7.75 0.61 28.90
CA ARG A 120 -7.11 -0.34 27.99
C ARG A 120 -5.94 -1.04 28.68
N SER A 121 -5.88 -2.37 28.55
CA SER A 121 -4.76 -3.16 29.05
C SER A 121 -3.43 -2.70 28.40
N ARG A 122 -2.40 -2.49 29.22
CA ARG A 122 -1.08 -2.03 28.75
C ARG A 122 -0.38 -3.12 27.96
N THR A 123 0.18 -2.76 26.81
CA THR A 123 1.05 -3.66 26.03
C THR A 123 2.44 -3.74 26.66
N ASP A 124 3.25 -4.70 26.23
CA ASP A 124 4.64 -4.89 26.65
C ASP A 124 5.48 -3.61 26.63
N ALA A 125 5.39 -2.83 25.54
CA ALA A 125 6.08 -1.55 25.40
C ALA A 125 5.66 -0.46 26.44
N TRP A 126 4.48 -0.59 27.04
CA TRP A 126 3.91 0.37 27.99
C TRP A 126 3.86 -0.16 29.43
N LYS A 127 4.33 -1.39 29.70
CA LYS A 127 4.28 -2.01 31.04
C LYS A 127 4.97 -1.17 32.12
N ALA A 128 6.06 -0.50 31.76
CA ALA A 128 6.82 0.35 32.66
C ALA A 128 6.09 1.66 33.05
N PHE A 129 5.08 2.09 32.29
CA PHE A 129 4.39 3.36 32.51
C PHE A 129 3.01 3.12 33.16
N SER A 130 2.67 3.87 34.22
CA SER A 130 1.38 3.75 34.90
C SER A 130 0.29 4.67 34.30
N ASP A 131 -0.96 4.48 34.70
CA ASP A 131 -2.10 5.25 34.13
C ASP A 131 -1.93 6.75 34.34
N ALA A 132 -1.41 7.16 35.49
CA ALA A 132 -0.80 8.47 35.74
C ALA A 132 0.35 8.31 36.73
N ARG A 133 1.55 8.78 36.37
CA ARG A 133 2.72 8.82 37.24
C ARG A 133 3.34 10.20 37.20
N MET A 134 3.53 10.82 38.35
CA MET A 134 4.33 12.04 38.47
C MET A 134 5.43 11.78 39.51
N VAL A 135 6.69 11.92 39.09
CA VAL A 135 7.86 11.70 39.93
C VAL A 135 8.40 13.04 40.39
N VAL A 136 8.56 13.21 41.71
CA VAL A 136 9.38 14.27 42.27
C VAL A 136 10.82 13.76 42.25
N PRO A 137 11.71 14.32 41.41
CA PRO A 137 13.05 13.77 41.24
C PRO A 137 13.93 14.13 42.42
N GLU A 138 14.92 13.29 42.72
CA GLU A 138 15.95 13.63 43.72
C GLU A 138 16.73 14.87 43.31
N ARG A 139 17.01 15.01 42.01
CA ARG A 139 17.72 16.14 41.42
C ARG A 139 16.98 16.67 40.19
N LEU A 140 16.73 17.97 40.14
CA LEU A 140 16.16 18.65 38.99
C LEU A 140 17.11 19.75 38.50
N LEU A 141 17.69 19.58 37.32
CA LEU A 141 18.39 20.65 36.62
C LEU A 141 17.37 21.52 35.89
N SER A 142 17.35 22.82 36.18
CA SER A 142 16.59 23.83 35.44
C SER A 142 17.53 24.74 34.66
N VAL A 143 17.35 24.88 33.35
CA VAL A 143 18.06 25.84 32.51
C VAL A 143 17.05 26.82 31.94
N ARG A 144 17.17 28.12 32.24
CA ARG A 144 16.28 29.18 31.73
C ARG A 144 16.99 30.54 31.69
N ARG A 145 16.61 31.40 30.75
CA ARG A 145 17.10 32.80 30.64
C ARG A 145 18.64 32.94 30.76
N GLY A 146 19.39 31.94 30.26
CA GLY A 146 20.86 31.92 30.31
C GLY A 146 21.50 31.40 31.60
N GLY A 147 20.74 31.13 32.66
CA GLY A 147 21.22 30.59 33.94
C GLY A 147 20.88 29.10 34.16
N GLY A 148 21.55 28.48 35.14
CA GLY A 148 21.31 27.11 35.59
C GLY A 148 21.00 27.03 37.08
N TRP A 149 20.05 26.18 37.46
CA TRP A 149 19.66 25.92 38.85
C TRP A 149 19.53 24.43 39.10
N ILE A 150 19.84 24.00 40.32
CA ILE A 150 19.63 22.64 40.78
C ILE A 150 18.65 22.65 41.95
N THR A 151 17.63 21.81 41.87
CA THR A 151 16.72 21.52 42.98
C THR A 151 17.00 20.12 43.49
N SER A 152 17.25 19.98 44.79
CA SER A 152 17.47 18.71 45.46
C SER A 152 16.28 18.38 46.35
N ASN A 153 15.70 17.20 46.18
CA ASN A 153 14.54 16.73 46.94
C ASN A 153 14.87 15.43 47.69
N ALA A 154 14.41 15.30 48.94
CA ALA A 154 14.42 14.02 49.65
C ALA A 154 13.27 13.90 50.65
N MET A 155 12.81 12.68 50.88
CA MET A 155 11.91 12.37 52.00
C MET A 155 12.74 12.15 53.27
N VAL A 156 12.54 12.99 54.28
CA VAL A 156 13.28 12.93 55.54
C VAL A 156 12.39 12.26 56.59
N GLY A 157 12.82 11.11 57.10
CA GLY A 157 12.11 10.36 58.15
C GLY A 157 12.37 10.87 59.57
N PRO A 158 11.60 10.43 60.58
CA PRO A 158 11.78 10.84 61.98
C PRO A 158 13.16 10.52 62.56
N ASP A 159 13.78 9.44 62.10
CA ASP A 159 15.07 8.90 62.58
C ASP A 159 16.21 9.02 61.54
N ALA A 160 16.01 9.76 60.45
CA ALA A 160 16.92 9.74 59.31
C ALA A 160 18.19 10.59 59.57
N GLN A 161 19.36 9.94 59.54
CA GLN A 161 20.61 10.63 59.21
C GLN A 161 20.70 10.79 57.68
N PRO A 162 21.11 11.96 57.16
CA PRO A 162 21.17 12.23 55.72
C PRO A 162 22.27 11.39 55.05
N ALA A 163 21.86 10.46 54.19
CA ALA A 163 22.75 9.61 53.41
C ALA A 163 22.66 9.99 51.90
N PRO A 164 23.79 9.93 51.16
CA PRO A 164 23.78 10.16 49.72
C PRO A 164 23.05 9.04 48.95
N PRO A 165 22.44 9.33 47.79
CA PRO A 165 21.68 8.34 47.03
C PRO A 165 22.58 7.21 46.47
N PRO A 166 22.05 5.98 46.32
CA PRO A 166 22.82 4.81 45.93
C PRO A 166 23.18 4.80 44.43
N ALA A 167 24.29 4.15 44.10
CA ALA A 167 24.72 3.90 42.73
C ALA A 167 23.91 2.76 42.08
N PRO A 168 23.52 2.84 40.80
CA PRO A 168 22.68 1.81 40.18
C PRO A 168 23.51 0.68 39.57
N GLY A 169 23.03 -0.55 39.75
CA GLY A 169 23.65 -1.80 39.30
C GLY A 169 23.38 -2.15 37.83
N ARG A 170 24.16 -3.11 37.31
CA ARG A 170 24.08 -3.63 35.94
C ARG A 170 23.27 -4.92 35.83
N ASP A 171 22.73 -5.10 34.61
CA ASP A 171 22.54 -6.34 33.84
C ASP A 171 21.14 -7.01 33.85
N THR A 172 20.49 -7.13 32.69
CA THR A 172 20.43 -8.35 31.85
C THR A 172 19.28 -8.32 30.83
N GLY A 173 19.60 -8.66 29.57
CA GLY A 173 18.80 -9.49 28.67
C GLY A 173 17.33 -9.17 28.39
N GLY A 174 17.03 -8.82 27.15
CA GLY A 174 15.67 -8.89 26.62
C GLY A 174 15.61 -8.82 25.09
N SER A 175 15.13 -9.89 24.47
CA SER A 175 14.77 -9.94 23.05
C SER A 175 13.30 -9.52 22.88
N PRO A 176 12.98 -8.60 21.96
CA PRO A 176 11.61 -8.51 21.44
C PRO A 176 11.55 -8.90 19.95
N GLU A 177 10.55 -9.71 19.65
CA GLU A 177 10.01 -10.07 18.33
C GLU A 177 8.57 -9.49 18.20
N PRO A 178 7.95 -9.55 17.02
CA PRO A 178 7.58 -8.42 16.16
C PRO A 178 6.27 -7.71 16.56
N LEU A 179 5.92 -6.56 15.94
CA LEU A 179 4.89 -6.49 14.88
C LEU A 179 4.85 -5.07 14.27
N PRO A 180 4.86 -4.91 12.93
CA PRO A 180 3.96 -3.99 12.25
C PRO A 180 2.63 -4.70 11.96
N LEU A 181 1.51 -3.99 12.15
CA LEU A 181 0.25 -4.37 11.51
C LEU A 181 0.49 -4.47 9.99
N SER A 182 -0.03 -5.52 9.36
CA SER A 182 0.03 -5.62 7.90
C SER A 182 -0.75 -4.45 7.27
N PRO A 183 -0.42 -4.02 6.04
CA PRO A 183 -1.19 -2.99 5.34
C PRO A 183 -2.70 -3.27 5.31
N GLU A 184 -3.09 -4.54 5.20
CA GLU A 184 -4.48 -5.00 5.19
C GLU A 184 -5.14 -4.82 6.57
N ALA A 185 -4.45 -5.20 7.65
CA ALA A 185 -4.94 -5.00 9.01
C ALA A 185 -5.09 -3.51 9.36
N TRP A 186 -4.19 -2.68 8.86
CA TRP A 186 -4.28 -1.22 8.98
C TRP A 186 -5.49 -0.66 8.24
N GLN A 187 -5.68 -1.05 6.97
CA GLN A 187 -6.82 -0.62 6.16
C GLN A 187 -8.15 -1.06 6.76
N ALA A 188 -8.21 -2.27 7.34
CA ALA A 188 -9.39 -2.73 8.06
C ALA A 188 -9.70 -1.84 9.28
N THR A 189 -8.69 -1.43 10.05
CA THR A 189 -8.89 -0.46 11.15
C THR A 189 -9.38 0.89 10.63
N VAL A 190 -8.88 1.38 9.48
CA VAL A 190 -9.39 2.62 8.86
C VAL A 190 -10.87 2.48 8.49
N ALA A 191 -11.24 1.38 7.85
CA ALA A 191 -12.61 1.12 7.43
C ALA A 191 -13.56 1.03 8.64
N GLU A 192 -13.17 0.31 9.70
CA GLU A 192 -13.93 0.19 10.94
C GLU A 192 -14.16 1.54 11.61
N MET A 193 -13.13 2.40 11.70
CA MET A 193 -13.28 3.72 12.29
C MET A 193 -14.14 4.64 11.42
N ALA A 194 -13.97 4.61 10.10
CA ALA A 194 -14.76 5.42 9.18
C ALA A 194 -16.24 5.03 9.24
N ASP A 195 -16.53 3.73 9.32
CA ASP A 195 -17.88 3.21 9.46
C ASP A 195 -18.53 3.60 10.79
N GLY A 196 -17.78 3.47 11.88
CA GLY A 196 -18.23 3.87 13.20
C GLY A 196 -18.48 5.38 13.35
N ILE A 197 -17.79 6.23 12.57
CA ILE A 197 -18.09 7.67 12.47
C ILE A 197 -19.39 7.88 11.67
N ARG A 198 -19.52 7.27 10.47
CA ARG A 198 -20.70 7.43 9.60
C ARG A 198 -22.00 7.01 10.26
N THR A 199 -21.98 5.89 10.97
CA THR A 199 -23.13 5.32 11.68
C THR A 199 -23.40 6.00 13.02
N ALA A 200 -22.57 6.99 13.41
CA ALA A 200 -22.52 7.59 14.74
C ALA A 200 -22.31 6.57 15.89
N ALA A 201 -21.99 5.31 15.59
CA ALA A 201 -21.78 4.25 16.57
C ALA A 201 -20.62 4.55 17.54
N LEU A 202 -19.59 5.26 17.05
CA LEU A 202 -18.45 5.70 17.86
C LEU A 202 -18.70 7.00 18.63
N GLY A 203 -19.77 7.76 18.31
CA GLY A 203 -20.04 9.05 18.94
C GLY A 203 -18.93 10.09 18.76
N VAL A 204 -18.12 9.97 17.70
CA VAL A 204 -17.02 10.88 17.35
C VAL A 204 -17.15 11.33 15.90
N GLU A 205 -16.75 12.57 15.62
CA GLU A 205 -16.84 13.16 14.28
C GLU A 205 -15.54 13.00 13.47
N LYS A 206 -14.42 12.68 14.13
CA LYS A 206 -13.10 12.49 13.53
C LYS A 206 -12.28 11.51 14.38
N VAL A 207 -11.58 10.60 13.71
CA VAL A 207 -10.58 9.70 14.29
C VAL A 207 -9.27 9.85 13.51
N VAL A 208 -8.15 9.93 14.22
CA VAL A 208 -6.81 9.88 13.64
C VAL A 208 -6.17 8.58 14.09
N LEU A 209 -5.91 7.69 13.13
CA LEU A 209 -5.26 6.41 13.40
C LEU A 209 -3.73 6.60 13.39
N ALA A 210 -3.04 5.98 14.35
CA ALA A 210 -1.57 5.96 14.41
C ALA A 210 -1.02 4.53 14.25
N ARG A 211 0.03 4.36 13.43
CA ARG A 211 0.75 3.08 13.26
C ARG A 211 2.04 3.08 14.07
N ALA A 212 2.38 1.95 14.67
CA ALA A 212 3.66 1.74 15.34
C ALA A 212 4.64 1.00 14.42
N GLN A 213 5.93 1.33 14.53
CA GLN A 213 7.02 0.58 13.90
C GLN A 213 8.11 0.33 14.94
N THR A 214 8.69 -0.88 14.93
CA THR A 214 9.80 -1.25 15.80
C THR A 214 11.10 -1.21 14.99
N VAL A 215 12.06 -0.41 15.44
CA VAL A 215 13.37 -0.28 14.80
C VAL A 215 14.45 -0.64 15.81
N ARG A 216 15.37 -1.55 15.44
CA ARG A 216 16.55 -1.85 16.24
C ARG A 216 17.67 -0.88 15.84
N VAL A 217 18.06 0.00 16.78
CA VAL A 217 19.13 0.97 16.56
C VAL A 217 20.34 0.61 17.43
N ARG A 218 21.56 0.75 16.88
CA ARG A 218 22.83 0.60 17.61
C ARG A 218 23.33 1.89 18.25
N ARG A 219 22.56 2.98 18.13
CA ARG A 219 22.94 4.31 18.63
C ARG A 219 22.27 4.57 19.97
N PRO A 220 22.96 5.23 20.90
CA PRO A 220 22.42 5.54 22.21
C PRO A 220 21.37 6.67 22.13
N ILE A 221 20.53 6.78 23.15
CA ILE A 221 19.31 7.61 23.13
C ILE A 221 19.60 9.10 22.93
N GLU A 222 20.74 9.58 23.43
CA GLU A 222 21.21 10.95 23.27
C GLU A 222 21.46 11.33 21.82
N ALA A 223 21.85 10.38 20.96
CA ALA A 223 22.03 10.64 19.54
C ALA A 223 20.69 10.93 18.87
N ALA A 224 19.62 10.24 19.27
CA ALA A 224 18.27 10.50 18.80
C ALA A 224 17.77 11.87 19.29
N LEU A 225 18.01 12.20 20.56
CA LEU A 225 17.65 13.50 21.14
C LEU A 225 18.37 14.67 20.46
N ARG A 226 19.67 14.55 20.18
CA ARG A 226 20.42 15.58 19.44
C ARG A 226 19.91 15.75 18.01
N HIS A 227 19.60 14.65 17.33
CA HIS A 227 19.01 14.70 15.99
C HIS A 227 17.64 15.40 15.99
N LEU A 228 16.78 15.08 16.96
CA LEU A 228 15.49 15.75 17.14
C LEU A 228 15.67 17.24 17.45
N ALA A 229 16.64 17.61 18.29
CA ALA A 229 16.87 18.99 18.69
C ALA A 229 17.31 19.86 17.50
N ALA A 230 18.20 19.31 16.66
CA ALA A 230 18.67 19.97 15.45
C ALA A 230 17.56 20.07 14.39
N SER A 231 16.76 19.01 14.23
CA SER A 231 15.73 18.94 13.18
C SER A 231 14.47 19.74 13.53
N TYR A 232 14.15 19.87 14.82
CA TYR A 232 12.90 20.47 15.30
C TYR A 232 13.14 21.54 16.38
N PRO A 233 13.81 22.65 16.05
CA PRO A 233 14.23 23.63 17.05
C PRO A 233 13.07 24.36 17.74
N THR A 234 11.91 24.46 17.08
CA THR A 234 10.69 25.08 17.61
C THR A 234 9.80 24.12 18.39
N CYS A 235 10.08 22.81 18.31
CA CYS A 235 9.31 21.81 19.04
C CYS A 235 9.80 21.70 20.49
N THR A 236 8.93 21.11 21.30
CA THR A 236 9.24 20.73 22.66
C THR A 236 9.68 19.27 22.67
N LEU A 237 10.94 19.04 22.99
CA LEU A 237 11.52 17.71 23.13
C LEU A 237 11.23 17.16 24.53
N PHE A 238 10.91 15.88 24.59
CA PHE A 238 10.79 15.16 25.86
C PHE A 238 11.44 13.79 25.78
N ALA A 239 11.93 13.30 26.91
CA ALA A 239 12.29 11.90 27.11
C ALA A 239 11.98 11.49 28.55
N ILE A 240 11.35 10.33 28.73
CA ILE A 240 11.02 9.75 30.03
C ILE A 240 11.58 8.33 30.01
N ALA A 241 12.70 8.13 30.69
CA ALA A 241 13.33 6.81 30.86
C ALA A 241 12.98 6.23 32.23
N GLN A 242 12.56 4.97 32.23
CA GLN A 242 12.17 4.19 33.40
C GLN A 242 12.67 2.76 33.21
N GLY A 243 13.68 2.35 34.00
CA GLY A 243 14.41 1.11 33.76
C GLY A 243 14.97 1.06 32.32
N ASP A 244 14.70 -0.03 31.61
CA ASP A 244 15.17 -0.24 30.22
C ASP A 244 14.26 0.39 29.15
N ALA A 245 13.16 1.03 29.54
CA ALA A 245 12.22 1.65 28.62
C ALA A 245 12.43 3.17 28.57
N CYS A 246 12.32 3.76 27.37
CA CYS A 246 12.26 5.21 27.24
C CYS A 246 11.21 5.66 26.22
N PHE A 247 10.36 6.59 26.65
CA PHE A 247 9.40 7.28 25.80
C PHE A 247 9.92 8.69 25.47
N LEU A 248 10.20 8.96 24.21
CA LEU A 248 10.78 10.22 23.76
C LEU A 248 10.11 10.74 22.49
N GLY A 249 10.17 12.05 22.26
CA GLY A 249 9.63 12.68 21.07
C GLY A 249 9.93 14.17 20.99
N ALA A 250 9.57 14.76 19.85
CA ALA A 250 9.58 16.21 19.63
C ALA A 250 8.17 16.63 19.20
N THR A 251 7.43 17.29 20.10
CA THR A 251 6.05 17.71 19.84
C THR A 251 5.97 19.20 19.54
N PRO A 252 5.29 19.62 18.46
CA PRO A 252 4.91 21.02 18.25
C PRO A 252 3.66 21.41 19.05
N GLU A 253 2.95 20.43 19.61
CA GLU A 253 1.67 20.63 20.30
C GLU A 253 1.84 20.79 21.80
N GLU A 254 1.27 21.87 22.34
CA GLU A 254 1.07 22.08 23.78
C GLU A 254 -0.34 21.62 24.14
N LEU A 255 -0.45 20.47 24.83
CA LEU A 255 -1.75 19.96 25.27
C LEU A 255 -2.48 20.99 26.14
N ILE A 256 -1.84 21.42 27.23
CA ILE A 256 -2.27 22.54 28.04
C ILE A 256 -1.12 23.03 28.91
N ALA A 257 -1.03 24.34 29.11
CA ALA A 257 -0.23 24.94 30.17
C ALA A 257 -1.13 25.80 31.06
N LEU A 258 -0.90 25.80 32.36
CA LEU A 258 -1.59 26.67 33.31
C LEU A 258 -0.57 27.57 33.99
N ARG A 259 -0.67 28.89 33.76
CA ARG A 259 0.23 29.89 34.36
C ARG A 259 -0.61 31.04 34.90
N ASN A 260 -0.42 31.38 36.17
CA ASN A 260 -1.11 32.52 36.82
C ASN A 260 -2.63 32.52 36.61
N GLY A 261 -3.26 31.35 36.68
CA GLY A 261 -4.70 31.19 36.46
C GLY A 261 -5.14 31.25 34.99
N VAL A 262 -4.22 31.39 34.04
CA VAL A 262 -4.51 31.36 32.60
C VAL A 262 -4.08 30.01 32.04
N ALA A 263 -5.04 29.26 31.51
CA ALA A 263 -4.80 28.09 30.69
C ALA A 263 -4.46 28.51 29.25
N SER A 264 -3.41 27.96 28.66
CA SER A 264 -3.08 28.08 27.24
C SER A 264 -3.05 26.71 26.58
N THR A 265 -3.52 26.64 25.34
CA THR A 265 -3.39 25.49 24.44
C THR A 265 -3.37 26.03 23.00
N ALA A 266 -3.15 25.17 22.02
CA ALA A 266 -3.26 25.54 20.61
C ALA A 266 -3.94 24.43 19.82
N ALA A 267 -4.92 24.80 19.00
CA ALA A 267 -5.40 23.92 17.95
C ALA A 267 -4.32 23.86 16.88
N LEU A 268 -3.81 22.65 16.60
CA LEU A 268 -2.90 22.37 15.50
C LEU A 268 -3.58 21.34 14.60
N ALA A 269 -4.14 21.78 13.47
CA ALA A 269 -4.86 20.90 12.56
C ALA A 269 -4.83 21.45 11.15
N GLY A 270 -5.06 20.57 10.18
CA GLY A 270 -4.82 20.85 8.77
C GLY A 270 -3.33 20.90 8.44
N SER A 271 -2.95 20.35 7.30
CA SER A 271 -1.53 20.17 6.96
C SER A 271 -1.26 20.31 5.47
N ALA A 272 -0.12 20.93 5.16
CA ALA A 272 0.44 20.94 3.82
C ALA A 272 1.93 20.56 3.87
N PRO A 273 2.49 19.98 2.79
CA PRO A 273 3.93 19.76 2.69
C PRO A 273 4.70 21.09 2.70
N ARG A 274 6.01 21.00 2.96
CA ARG A 274 6.95 22.10 2.72
C ARG A 274 7.32 22.17 1.24
N GLY A 275 7.51 23.38 0.71
CA GLY A 275 7.94 23.58 -0.68
C GLY A 275 9.44 23.36 -0.88
N ALA A 276 9.86 23.00 -2.09
CA ALA A 276 11.27 22.86 -2.44
C ALA A 276 11.99 24.21 -2.54
N THR A 277 11.24 25.30 -2.75
CA THR A 277 11.74 26.67 -2.74
C THR A 277 10.94 27.54 -1.77
N ALA A 278 11.50 28.66 -1.31
CA ALA A 278 10.80 29.59 -0.41
C ALA A 278 9.49 30.13 -1.02
N ALA A 279 9.46 30.36 -2.34
CA ALA A 279 8.28 30.83 -3.06
C ALA A 279 7.17 29.77 -3.11
N GLU A 280 7.54 28.52 -3.40
CA GLU A 280 6.61 27.39 -3.40
C GLU A 280 6.09 27.09 -1.99
N ASP A 281 6.98 27.14 -0.98
CA ASP A 281 6.62 26.92 0.42
C ASP A 281 5.59 27.93 0.91
N GLU A 282 5.72 29.18 0.47
CA GLU A 282 4.78 30.26 0.75
C GLU A 282 3.48 30.13 -0.05
N GLN A 283 3.54 29.62 -1.28
CA GLN A 283 2.32 29.32 -2.05
C GLN A 283 1.51 28.20 -1.39
N LEU A 284 2.18 27.14 -0.92
CA LEU A 284 1.56 26.04 -0.17
C LEU A 284 0.97 26.55 1.15
N ALA A 285 1.65 27.46 1.85
CA ALA A 285 1.15 28.11 3.06
C ALA A 285 -0.15 28.90 2.79
N ARG A 286 -0.20 29.68 1.71
CA ARG A 286 -1.40 30.44 1.31
C ARG A 286 -2.55 29.54 0.89
N ARG A 287 -2.27 28.44 0.18
CA ARG A 287 -3.29 27.43 -0.16
C ARG A 287 -3.84 26.79 1.10
N LEU A 288 -2.98 26.38 2.03
CA LEU A 288 -3.41 25.80 3.31
C LEU A 288 -4.31 26.77 4.09
N LEU A 289 -3.98 28.06 4.13
CA LEU A 289 -4.81 29.08 4.76
C LEU A 289 -6.15 29.32 4.07
N SER A 290 -6.27 29.09 2.77
CA SER A 290 -7.47 29.39 1.98
C SER A 290 -8.31 28.16 1.64
N ASP A 291 -7.82 26.95 1.94
CA ASP A 291 -8.53 25.70 1.66
C ASP A 291 -9.73 25.52 2.59
N ALA A 292 -10.93 25.43 2.00
CA ALA A 292 -12.20 25.36 2.73
C ALA A 292 -12.34 24.09 3.56
N LYS A 293 -11.75 22.97 3.13
CA LYS A 293 -11.78 21.70 3.85
C LYS A 293 -10.87 21.79 5.08
N GLU A 294 -9.63 22.24 4.89
CA GLU A 294 -8.66 22.36 5.97
C GLU A 294 -9.09 23.40 7.01
N GLN A 295 -9.69 24.53 6.60
CA GLN A 295 -10.32 25.48 7.52
C GLN A 295 -11.47 24.86 8.32
N ARG A 296 -12.34 24.07 7.67
CA ARG A 296 -13.47 23.40 8.35
C ARG A 296 -12.95 22.38 9.37
N GLU A 297 -12.01 21.53 8.99
CA GLU A 297 -11.43 20.53 9.88
C GLU A 297 -10.69 21.17 11.06
N HIS A 298 -9.95 22.25 10.81
CA HIS A 298 -9.29 23.02 11.85
C HIS A 298 -10.30 23.67 12.80
N GLY A 299 -11.41 24.20 12.27
CA GLY A 299 -12.51 24.76 13.04
C GLY A 299 -13.14 23.76 14.03
N LEU A 300 -13.27 22.48 13.64
CA LEU A 300 -13.76 21.43 14.55
C LEU A 300 -12.81 21.21 15.74
N VAL A 301 -11.50 21.25 15.50
CA VAL A 301 -10.50 21.10 16.57
C VAL A 301 -10.51 22.32 17.50
N VAL A 302 -10.61 23.53 16.95
CA VAL A 302 -10.77 24.76 17.75
C VAL A 302 -12.02 24.69 18.61
N ALA A 303 -13.16 24.30 18.04
CA ALA A 303 -14.42 24.18 18.76
C ALA A 303 -14.32 23.16 19.91
N ALA A 304 -13.77 21.97 19.65
CA ALA A 304 -13.62 20.92 20.66
C ALA A 304 -12.70 21.34 21.83
N LEU A 305 -11.60 22.06 21.54
CA LEU A 305 -10.71 22.58 22.57
C LEU A 305 -11.35 23.73 23.37
N CYS A 306 -12.08 24.63 22.70
CA CYS A 306 -12.82 25.69 23.35
C CYS A 306 -13.93 25.15 24.27
N GLU A 307 -14.68 24.15 23.81
CA GLU A 307 -15.72 23.46 24.58
C GLU A 307 -15.11 22.79 25.82
N GLY A 308 -14.00 22.03 25.65
CA GLY A 308 -13.31 21.40 26.76
C GLY A 308 -12.79 22.40 27.80
N LEU A 309 -12.23 23.53 27.36
CA LEU A 309 -11.79 24.60 28.27
C LEU A 309 -12.97 25.29 28.98
N ALA A 310 -14.10 25.51 28.29
CA ALA A 310 -15.27 26.17 28.85
C ALA A 310 -15.87 25.43 30.06
N GLN A 311 -15.63 24.12 30.19
CA GLN A 311 -16.07 23.33 31.34
C GLN A 311 -15.35 23.70 32.65
N THR A 312 -14.17 24.32 32.56
CA THR A 312 -13.30 24.62 33.72
C THR A 312 -12.84 26.07 33.81
N CYS A 313 -12.89 26.81 32.70
CA CYS A 313 -12.56 28.22 32.60
C CYS A 313 -13.80 29.10 32.70
N THR A 314 -13.69 30.24 33.37
CA THR A 314 -14.74 31.27 33.44
C THR A 314 -14.86 32.06 32.14
N ARG A 315 -13.79 32.11 31.34
CA ARG A 315 -13.75 32.74 30.02
C ARG A 315 -12.78 32.00 29.13
N THR A 316 -13.17 31.72 27.89
CA THR A 316 -12.31 31.12 26.87
C THR A 316 -12.24 32.05 25.65
N MET A 317 -11.05 32.20 25.07
CA MET A 317 -10.77 33.04 23.91
C MET A 317 -9.88 32.27 22.94
N ALA A 318 -10.30 32.17 21.68
CA ALA A 318 -9.47 31.69 20.58
C ALA A 318 -9.13 32.86 19.64
N ASP A 319 -7.97 32.80 19.00
CA ASP A 319 -7.65 33.76 17.94
C ASP A 319 -8.64 33.61 16.78
N ALA A 320 -9.07 34.74 16.18
CA ALA A 320 -10.14 34.76 15.19
C ALA A 320 -9.82 34.02 13.89
N HIS A 321 -8.53 33.94 13.52
CA HIS A 321 -8.08 33.30 12.30
C HIS A 321 -6.87 32.40 12.60
N PRO A 322 -6.77 31.23 11.95
CA PRO A 322 -5.56 30.41 12.04
C PRO A 322 -4.37 31.11 11.37
N ARG A 323 -3.17 30.78 11.85
CA ARG A 323 -1.91 31.16 11.21
C ARG A 323 -1.13 29.91 10.80
N VAL A 324 -0.26 30.03 9.79
CA VAL A 324 0.59 28.91 9.37
C VAL A 324 1.73 28.73 10.36
N HIS A 325 1.89 27.50 10.83
CA HIS A 325 3.01 27.06 11.64
C HIS A 325 3.88 26.09 10.83
N LYS A 326 5.07 26.53 10.41
CA LYS A 326 5.98 25.75 9.58
C LYS A 326 6.93 24.91 10.46
N LEU A 327 6.93 23.60 10.25
CA LEU A 327 7.87 22.63 10.82
C LEU A 327 8.84 22.14 9.74
N ALA A 328 9.85 21.35 10.10
CA ALA A 328 10.91 20.97 9.16
C ALA A 328 10.41 20.27 7.89
N ASN A 329 9.37 19.44 8.02
CA ASN A 329 8.84 18.59 6.95
C ASN A 329 7.37 18.84 6.59
N VAL A 330 6.64 19.65 7.39
CA VAL A 330 5.22 19.93 7.21
C VAL A 330 4.88 21.33 7.70
N GLN A 331 3.77 21.91 7.26
CA GLN A 331 3.22 23.14 7.82
C GLN A 331 1.74 22.94 8.17
N HIS A 332 1.30 23.55 9.28
CA HIS A 332 -0.03 23.36 9.86
C HIS A 332 -0.80 24.67 10.02
N LEU A 333 -2.12 24.61 10.12
CA LEU A 333 -2.89 25.71 10.71
C LEU A 333 -2.79 25.64 12.23
N LEU A 334 -2.50 26.78 12.85
CA LEU A 334 -2.38 26.94 14.28
C LEU A 334 -3.30 28.06 14.76
N THR A 335 -4.15 27.76 15.74
CA THR A 335 -4.97 28.76 16.45
C THR A 335 -4.68 28.67 17.95
N PRO A 336 -4.03 29.67 18.55
CA PRO A 336 -3.88 29.77 19.99
C PRO A 336 -5.24 29.90 20.69
N ILE A 337 -5.38 29.24 21.83
CA ILE A 337 -6.59 29.29 22.67
C ILE A 337 -6.15 29.55 24.11
N ARG A 338 -6.83 30.48 24.78
CA ARG A 338 -6.58 30.85 26.18
C ARG A 338 -7.86 30.77 26.99
N GLY A 339 -7.76 30.36 28.25
CA GLY A 339 -8.88 30.33 29.18
C GLY A 339 -8.51 30.86 30.55
N GLN A 340 -9.36 31.70 31.15
CA GLN A 340 -9.22 32.10 32.54
C GLN A 340 -9.79 30.99 33.43
N VAL A 341 -8.94 30.33 34.20
CA VAL A 341 -9.34 29.19 35.03
C VAL A 341 -10.01 29.68 36.32
N ALA A 342 -11.09 29.00 36.72
CA ALA A 342 -11.73 29.26 38.01
C ALA A 342 -10.76 29.02 39.19
N ALA A 343 -10.91 29.78 40.26
CA ALA A 343 -10.02 29.70 41.43
C ALA A 343 -9.94 28.26 42.01
N GLY A 344 -8.73 27.85 42.42
CA GLY A 344 -8.50 26.54 43.07
C GLY A 344 -8.46 25.33 42.14
N ARG A 345 -8.45 25.51 40.81
CA ARG A 345 -8.31 24.43 39.83
C ARG A 345 -6.84 24.20 39.48
N THR A 346 -6.47 22.94 39.23
CA THR A 346 -5.10 22.52 38.86
C THR A 346 -5.03 22.12 37.39
N VAL A 347 -3.81 22.08 36.82
CA VAL A 347 -3.59 21.62 35.44
C VAL A 347 -4.09 20.18 35.22
N LEU A 348 -3.96 19.31 36.23
CA LEU A 348 -4.47 17.93 36.19
C LEU A 348 -6.00 17.86 36.06
N ARG A 349 -6.70 18.90 36.55
CA ARG A 349 -8.15 19.01 36.37
C ARG A 349 -8.53 19.53 34.99
N LEU A 350 -7.67 20.31 34.35
CA LEU A 350 -7.91 20.79 32.98
C LEU A 350 -7.73 19.66 31.94
N VAL A 351 -6.82 18.71 32.20
CA VAL A 351 -6.65 17.52 31.34
C VAL A 351 -7.69 16.41 31.61
N ARG A 352 -8.42 16.47 32.73
CA ARG A 352 -9.52 15.55 33.05
C ARG A 352 -10.72 15.90 32.16
N ARG A 353 -11.03 15.09 31.15
CA ARG A 353 -12.26 15.21 30.34
C ARG A 353 -13.43 14.49 31.05
N PRO A 354 -14.57 15.16 31.33
CA PRO A 354 -15.71 14.55 32.03
C PRO A 354 -16.59 13.59 31.20
N ASP A 355 -16.62 13.61 29.86
CA ASP A 355 -17.81 13.09 29.13
C ASP A 355 -17.59 12.07 28.00
N ARG A 356 -16.59 11.18 28.04
CA ARG A 356 -16.49 10.09 27.02
C ARG A 356 -16.19 8.67 27.51
N LEU A 357 -15.87 8.47 28.78
CA LEU A 357 -15.51 7.13 29.29
C LEU A 357 -16.40 6.63 30.43
N ASP A 358 -17.29 7.48 30.96
CA ASP A 358 -18.22 7.10 32.03
C ASP A 358 -19.68 7.11 31.49
N GLU A 359 -20.27 5.91 31.42
CA GLU A 359 -21.64 5.52 31.01
C GLU A 359 -21.97 5.35 29.49
N PRO A 360 -22.52 4.17 29.07
CA PRO A 360 -23.20 4.02 27.80
C PRO A 360 -24.51 4.82 27.84
N ARG A 361 -24.70 5.74 26.89
CA ARG A 361 -25.94 6.51 26.72
C ARG A 361 -27.16 5.59 26.78
N ARG A 362 -27.90 5.66 27.89
CA ARG A 362 -29.19 4.98 28.08
C ARG A 362 -30.14 5.40 26.96
N ARG A 363 -30.69 4.40 26.27
CA ARG A 363 -31.85 4.54 25.37
C ARG A 363 -32.96 5.31 26.08
N GLY A 364 -33.30 6.50 25.59
CA GLY A 364 -34.52 7.19 25.98
C GLY A 364 -35.73 6.40 25.49
N ARG A 365 -36.42 5.69 26.39
CA ARG A 365 -37.80 5.26 26.17
C ARG A 365 -38.74 6.36 26.66
N VAL A 366 -39.57 6.80 25.72
CA VAL A 366 -40.82 7.56 25.92
C VAL A 366 -41.63 6.95 27.08
N ARG A 367 -42.05 7.78 28.03
CA ARG A 367 -43.02 7.41 29.07
C ARG A 367 -44.42 7.39 28.47
N GLY A 368 -45.16 6.30 28.69
CA GLY A 368 -46.60 6.26 28.43
C GLY A 368 -47.29 4.91 28.62
N ARG A 369 -47.63 4.59 29.88
CA ARG A 369 -48.73 3.71 30.37
C ARG A 369 -48.57 2.17 30.46
N PRO A 370 -49.29 1.52 31.43
CA PRO A 370 -48.74 0.47 32.29
C PRO A 370 -49.22 -0.96 31.98
N ALA A 371 -48.57 -1.88 32.70
CA ALA A 371 -48.53 -3.33 32.57
C ALA A 371 -49.85 -4.09 32.81
N LEU A 372 -49.98 -5.20 32.09
CA LEU A 372 -50.62 -6.49 32.41
C LEU A 372 -49.87 -7.50 31.50
N GLY A 373 -49.43 -8.71 31.84
CA GLY A 373 -49.62 -9.67 32.92
C GLY A 373 -49.06 -10.99 32.36
N ALA A 374 -48.71 -11.92 33.24
CA ALA A 374 -47.94 -13.15 32.99
C ALA A 374 -48.43 -14.09 31.87
N GLY A 375 -47.52 -14.92 31.33
CA GLY A 375 -47.87 -16.06 30.48
C GLY A 375 -46.68 -16.82 29.89
N THR A 376 -46.12 -17.74 30.67
CA THR A 376 -45.18 -18.79 30.23
C THR A 376 -45.88 -19.84 29.36
N TRP A 377 -45.34 -20.20 28.18
CA TRP A 377 -45.52 -21.54 27.58
C TRP A 377 -44.33 -21.94 26.70
N ARG A 378 -43.97 -23.23 26.81
CA ARG A 378 -42.81 -23.92 26.22
C ARG A 378 -43.13 -24.57 24.86
N LEU A 379 -42.06 -24.74 24.07
CA LEU A 379 -41.69 -25.86 23.16
C LEU A 379 -42.63 -26.30 22.02
N GLY A 380 -42.03 -26.54 20.85
CA GLY A 380 -42.55 -27.55 19.91
C GLY A 380 -42.14 -27.42 18.44
N HIS A 381 -41.15 -28.22 18.04
CA HIS A 381 -40.91 -28.63 16.64
C HIS A 381 -42.18 -29.20 15.99
N ALA A 382 -42.36 -28.98 14.67
CA ALA A 382 -42.45 -30.05 13.66
C ALA A 382 -42.93 -29.53 12.29
N VAL A 383 -42.17 -29.91 11.26
CA VAL A 383 -42.47 -29.77 9.84
C VAL A 383 -43.18 -31.03 9.35
N ARG A 384 -44.34 -30.92 8.67
CA ARG A 384 -44.66 -31.60 7.38
C ARG A 384 -46.11 -31.37 6.89
N ARG A 385 -46.16 -30.84 5.66
CA ARG A 385 -47.01 -31.17 4.47
C ARG A 385 -48.49 -31.51 4.64
N LEU A 386 -49.33 -30.88 3.80
CA LEU A 386 -50.15 -31.54 2.77
C LEU A 386 -50.72 -30.55 1.73
N ARG A 387 -51.02 -31.08 0.53
CA ARG A 387 -51.31 -30.43 -0.77
C ARG A 387 -52.82 -30.29 -1.07
N HIS A 388 -53.10 -29.55 -2.15
CA HIS A 388 -54.32 -29.46 -3.00
C HIS A 388 -55.41 -28.49 -2.52
N ARG A 389 -56.03 -27.64 -3.36
CA ARG A 389 -56.53 -27.83 -4.74
C ARG A 389 -56.47 -26.56 -5.63
N ARG A 390 -56.48 -26.82 -6.94
CA ARG A 390 -56.65 -25.92 -8.11
C ARG A 390 -58.15 -25.69 -8.46
N ARG A 391 -58.34 -24.74 -9.41
CA ARG A 391 -59.51 -24.36 -10.25
C ARG A 391 -60.16 -23.08 -9.72
N LEU A 392 -60.34 -22.01 -10.50
CA LEU A 392 -61.04 -21.93 -11.78
C LEU A 392 -60.49 -20.80 -12.70
N GLU A 393 -60.63 -21.02 -14.00
CA GLU A 393 -60.63 -20.06 -15.13
C GLU A 393 -61.85 -20.44 -16.00
N PRO A 394 -62.20 -19.76 -17.11
CA PRO A 394 -62.32 -18.32 -17.39
C PRO A 394 -63.60 -18.01 -18.21
N SER A 395 -63.97 -16.73 -18.42
CA SER A 395 -64.63 -16.28 -19.68
C SER A 395 -65.08 -14.81 -19.62
N TYR A 396 -64.60 -13.97 -20.56
CA TYR A 396 -65.49 -13.28 -21.51
C TYR A 396 -64.69 -12.68 -22.68
N ARG A 397 -65.25 -12.76 -23.88
CA ARG A 397 -64.68 -12.34 -25.17
C ARG A 397 -65.65 -11.37 -25.86
N ARG A 398 -65.08 -10.50 -26.71
CA ARG A 398 -65.60 -9.85 -27.95
C ARG A 398 -66.36 -8.51 -27.90
N GLY A 399 -65.95 -7.64 -28.84
CA GLY A 399 -66.77 -6.64 -29.56
C GLY A 399 -66.00 -5.34 -29.86
N ARG A 400 -65.17 -5.19 -30.91
CA ARG A 400 -65.39 -4.84 -32.34
C ARG A 400 -65.74 -3.36 -32.66
N MET A 401 -64.97 -2.79 -33.61
CA MET A 401 -65.17 -1.62 -34.52
C MET A 401 -65.32 -0.24 -33.86
N GLY A 402 -64.69 0.86 -34.30
CA GLY A 402 -64.04 1.23 -35.56
C GLY A 402 -64.63 2.59 -36.01
N LEU A 403 -63.82 3.62 -36.25
CA LEU A 403 -64.11 4.79 -37.13
C LEU A 403 -62.93 5.77 -37.16
N GLU A 404 -62.58 6.20 -38.37
CA GLU A 404 -61.58 7.20 -38.73
C GLU A 404 -62.14 8.64 -38.62
N ALA A 405 -61.25 9.61 -38.35
CA ALA A 405 -60.98 10.80 -39.18
C ALA A 405 -60.76 12.13 -38.42
N ALA A 406 -59.73 12.83 -38.92
CA ALA A 406 -59.52 14.28 -39.00
C ALA A 406 -58.93 15.06 -37.81
N ALA A 407 -57.82 15.72 -38.16
CA ALA A 407 -56.99 16.67 -37.46
C ALA A 407 -57.71 17.80 -36.71
N ASP A 408 -57.19 18.16 -35.53
CA ASP A 408 -57.01 19.57 -35.19
C ASP A 408 -55.89 19.77 -34.15
N THR A 409 -55.03 20.75 -34.42
CA THR A 409 -53.95 21.25 -33.57
C THR A 409 -54.50 21.80 -32.26
N ARG A 410 -54.04 21.28 -31.10
CA ARG A 410 -53.96 22.07 -29.86
C ARG A 410 -53.04 21.42 -28.83
N CYS A 411 -52.14 22.25 -28.33
CA CYS A 411 -51.19 22.02 -27.26
C CYS A 411 -51.86 21.36 -26.03
N ALA A 412 -51.42 20.15 -25.67
CA ALA A 412 -51.76 19.52 -24.40
C ALA A 412 -50.55 18.72 -23.89
N ARG A 413 -50.04 19.17 -22.74
CA ARG A 413 -49.15 18.42 -21.85
C ARG A 413 -49.77 17.04 -21.58
N GLY A 414 -49.06 15.99 -21.95
CA GLY A 414 -49.41 14.61 -21.62
C GLY A 414 -48.14 13.77 -21.53
N GLY A 415 -47.66 13.56 -20.31
CA GLY A 415 -46.52 12.70 -20.03
C GLY A 415 -46.83 11.28 -20.47
N ASN A 416 -46.08 10.79 -21.46
CA ASN A 416 -46.01 9.37 -21.76
C ASN A 416 -45.16 8.75 -20.65
N VAL A 417 -45.81 8.11 -19.68
CA VAL A 417 -45.12 7.30 -18.66
C VAL A 417 -44.52 6.10 -19.40
N SER A 418 -43.23 6.17 -19.73
CA SER A 418 -42.52 5.00 -20.25
C SER A 418 -42.55 3.91 -19.18
N SER A 419 -43.01 2.70 -19.52
CA SER A 419 -42.95 1.58 -18.59
C SER A 419 -41.49 1.32 -18.20
N ALA A 420 -41.20 1.16 -16.90
CA ALA A 420 -39.83 0.93 -16.37
C ALA A 420 -38.98 -0.11 -17.14
N PRO A 421 -39.55 -1.22 -17.67
CA PRO A 421 -38.77 -2.17 -18.49
C PRO A 421 -38.18 -1.56 -19.78
N GLN A 422 -38.90 -0.62 -20.42
CA GLN A 422 -38.42 0.06 -21.63
C GLN A 422 -37.28 1.05 -21.34
N ALA A 423 -37.24 1.63 -20.13
CA ALA A 423 -36.16 2.52 -19.71
C ALA A 423 -34.86 1.74 -19.47
N LEU A 424 -34.94 0.63 -18.72
CA LEU A 424 -33.81 -0.26 -18.46
C LEU A 424 -33.14 -0.71 -19.76
N ASP A 425 -33.93 -1.21 -20.71
CA ASP A 425 -33.43 -1.75 -21.99
C ASP A 425 -32.65 -0.72 -22.79
N ARG A 426 -33.17 0.50 -22.87
CA ARG A 426 -32.57 1.58 -23.67
C ARG A 426 -31.32 2.14 -23.02
N ILE A 427 -31.36 2.41 -21.72
CA ILE A 427 -30.22 3.00 -21.00
C ILE A 427 -29.04 2.02 -20.96
N VAL A 428 -29.30 0.75 -20.63
CA VAL A 428 -28.24 -0.27 -20.60
C VAL A 428 -27.76 -0.60 -22.03
N GLY A 429 -28.68 -0.66 -23.00
CA GLY A 429 -28.35 -0.86 -24.41
C GLY A 429 -27.40 0.22 -24.95
N ALA A 430 -27.71 1.50 -24.71
CA ALA A 430 -26.87 2.62 -25.15
C ALA A 430 -25.47 2.62 -24.50
N PHE A 431 -25.37 2.21 -23.23
CA PHE A 431 -24.07 2.05 -22.57
C PHE A 431 -23.23 0.94 -23.22
N VAL A 432 -23.84 -0.22 -23.46
CA VAL A 432 -23.17 -1.39 -24.06
C VAL A 432 -22.73 -1.09 -25.51
N ASP A 433 -23.60 -0.47 -26.29
CA ASP A 433 -23.32 0.03 -27.64
C ASP A 433 -22.08 0.95 -27.65
N GLN A 434 -22.06 1.92 -26.73
CA GLN A 434 -20.95 2.86 -26.63
C GLN A 434 -19.65 2.23 -26.12
N LEU A 435 -19.71 1.22 -25.25
CA LEU A 435 -18.52 0.43 -24.88
C LEU A 435 -17.93 -0.28 -26.11
N ALA A 436 -18.79 -0.86 -26.94
CA ALA A 436 -18.37 -1.49 -28.17
C ALA A 436 -17.76 -0.48 -29.15
N SER A 437 -18.42 0.65 -29.42
CA SER A 437 -17.86 1.68 -30.32
C SER A 437 -16.55 2.26 -29.79
N ALA A 438 -16.38 2.37 -28.48
CA ALA A 438 -15.14 2.82 -27.82
C ALA A 438 -14.00 1.79 -27.85
N GLY A 439 -14.23 0.55 -28.29
CA GLY A 439 -13.17 -0.45 -28.53
C GLY A 439 -13.22 -1.69 -27.65
N VAL A 440 -14.19 -1.83 -26.74
CA VAL A 440 -14.37 -3.07 -25.98
C VAL A 440 -14.92 -4.15 -26.92
N ARG A 441 -14.21 -5.28 -27.01
CA ARG A 441 -14.62 -6.45 -27.82
C ARG A 441 -14.85 -7.70 -26.97
N HIS A 442 -14.30 -7.72 -25.77
CA HIS A 442 -14.34 -8.87 -24.88
C HIS A 442 -14.80 -8.45 -23.48
N VAL A 443 -15.73 -9.22 -22.93
CA VAL A 443 -16.19 -9.05 -21.55
C VAL A 443 -16.10 -10.38 -20.82
N CYS A 444 -15.43 -10.41 -19.68
CA CYS A 444 -15.37 -11.57 -18.79
C CYS A 444 -16.43 -11.41 -17.71
N ALA A 445 -17.45 -12.27 -17.71
CA ALA A 445 -18.63 -12.12 -16.88
C ALA A 445 -18.85 -13.31 -15.96
N CYS A 446 -19.38 -13.02 -14.78
CA CYS A 446 -19.73 -14.02 -13.76
C CYS A 446 -21.25 -14.04 -13.52
N PRO A 447 -21.84 -15.20 -13.18
CA PRO A 447 -23.28 -15.33 -13.03
C PRO A 447 -23.80 -14.52 -11.84
N GLY A 448 -24.98 -13.93 -11.99
CA GLY A 448 -25.69 -13.34 -10.86
C GLY A 448 -26.94 -12.57 -11.27
N SER A 449 -27.88 -12.48 -10.33
CA SER A 449 -29.20 -11.90 -10.60
C SER A 449 -29.15 -10.38 -10.82
N ARG A 450 -28.42 -9.64 -9.99
CA ARG A 450 -28.38 -8.16 -10.08
C ARG A 450 -27.73 -7.65 -11.36
N SER A 451 -26.79 -8.41 -11.94
CA SER A 451 -26.11 -8.10 -13.20
C SER A 451 -26.90 -8.49 -14.46
N THR A 452 -28.11 -9.05 -14.32
CA THR A 452 -28.95 -9.48 -15.46
C THR A 452 -29.08 -8.42 -16.57
N PRO A 453 -29.36 -7.14 -16.29
CA PRO A 453 -29.53 -6.14 -17.35
C PRO A 453 -28.29 -6.01 -18.24
N LEU A 454 -27.10 -5.90 -17.62
CA LEU A 454 -25.83 -5.81 -18.34
C LEU A 454 -25.48 -7.12 -19.06
N ALA A 455 -25.60 -8.25 -18.36
CA ALA A 455 -25.22 -9.55 -18.91
C ALA A 455 -26.00 -9.90 -20.18
N VAL A 456 -27.33 -9.66 -20.17
CA VAL A 456 -28.18 -9.91 -21.34
C VAL A 456 -27.81 -8.98 -22.48
N LYS A 457 -27.66 -7.67 -22.25
CA LYS A 457 -27.34 -6.71 -23.33
C LYS A 457 -25.94 -6.93 -23.91
N LEU A 458 -24.97 -7.30 -23.08
CA LEU A 458 -23.63 -7.67 -23.53
C LEU A 458 -23.62 -8.95 -24.37
N ALA A 459 -24.46 -9.94 -24.01
CA ALA A 459 -24.61 -11.18 -24.78
C ALA A 459 -25.33 -10.99 -26.12
N GLU A 460 -26.28 -10.05 -26.19
CA GLU A 460 -27.03 -9.73 -27.41
C GLU A 460 -26.23 -8.86 -28.41
N HIS A 461 -25.24 -8.11 -27.94
CA HIS A 461 -24.51 -7.15 -28.77
C HIS A 461 -23.56 -7.85 -29.78
N PRO A 462 -23.71 -7.63 -31.10
CA PRO A 462 -22.98 -8.40 -32.12
C PRO A 462 -21.45 -8.17 -32.13
N GLY A 463 -21.01 -7.00 -31.69
CA GLY A 463 -19.59 -6.63 -31.60
C GLY A 463 -18.86 -7.05 -30.31
N ILE A 464 -19.54 -7.74 -29.37
CA ILE A 464 -18.98 -8.14 -28.08
C ILE A 464 -19.00 -9.65 -27.94
N ARG A 465 -17.87 -10.21 -27.51
CA ARG A 465 -17.77 -11.60 -27.07
C ARG A 465 -17.80 -11.68 -25.54
N LEU A 466 -18.80 -12.38 -25.02
CA LEU A 466 -18.95 -12.65 -23.60
C LEU A 466 -18.24 -13.96 -23.22
N TRP A 467 -17.33 -13.90 -22.26
CA TRP A 467 -16.64 -15.05 -21.67
C TRP A 467 -17.21 -15.30 -20.29
N MET A 468 -18.01 -16.35 -20.15
CA MET A 468 -18.61 -16.71 -18.86
C MET A 468 -17.63 -17.49 -17.99
N HIS A 469 -17.57 -17.15 -16.70
CA HIS A 469 -16.78 -17.83 -15.68
C HIS A 469 -17.61 -18.01 -14.41
N LEU A 470 -17.29 -19.03 -13.61
CA LEU A 470 -17.95 -19.26 -12.32
C LEU A 470 -17.25 -18.56 -11.16
N ASP A 471 -15.92 -18.43 -11.23
CA ASP A 471 -15.07 -17.84 -10.20
C ASP A 471 -14.64 -16.43 -10.65
N GLU A 472 -15.07 -15.40 -9.92
CA GLU A 472 -14.80 -14.00 -10.26
C GLU A 472 -13.31 -13.67 -10.28
N ARG A 473 -12.51 -14.22 -9.35
CA ARG A 473 -11.06 -13.98 -9.32
C ARG A 473 -10.42 -14.51 -10.59
N SER A 474 -10.76 -15.75 -10.96
CA SER A 474 -10.28 -16.39 -12.19
C SER A 474 -10.73 -15.63 -13.44
N ALA A 475 -11.99 -15.18 -13.48
CA ALA A 475 -12.54 -14.38 -14.58
C ALA A 475 -11.76 -13.06 -14.79
N ALA A 476 -11.39 -12.39 -13.70
CA ALA A 476 -10.65 -11.14 -13.76
C ALA A 476 -9.23 -11.33 -14.30
N TYR A 477 -8.53 -12.38 -13.85
CA TYR A 477 -7.20 -12.72 -14.38
C TYR A 477 -7.24 -13.26 -15.82
N PHE A 478 -8.31 -13.95 -16.22
CA PHE A 478 -8.55 -14.29 -17.62
C PHE A 478 -8.70 -13.02 -18.47
N GLY A 479 -9.49 -12.05 -18.00
CA GLY A 479 -9.61 -10.75 -18.65
C GLY A 479 -8.28 -10.00 -18.74
N LEU A 480 -7.46 -10.03 -17.68
CA LEU A 480 -6.11 -9.45 -17.66
C LEU A 480 -5.21 -10.09 -18.74
N GLY A 481 -5.19 -11.42 -18.81
CA GLY A 481 -4.39 -12.16 -19.80
C GLY A 481 -4.83 -11.87 -21.24
N LEU A 482 -6.14 -11.79 -21.47
CA LEU A 482 -6.73 -11.44 -22.75
C LEU A 482 -6.40 -10.00 -23.16
N ALA A 483 -6.53 -9.05 -22.24
CA ALA A 483 -6.18 -7.64 -22.46
C ALA A 483 -4.70 -7.50 -22.84
N ARG A 484 -3.82 -8.24 -22.16
CA ARG A 484 -2.39 -8.24 -22.43
C ARG A 484 -2.06 -8.85 -23.79
N ALA A 485 -2.62 -10.02 -24.11
CA ALA A 485 -2.37 -10.66 -25.40
C ALA A 485 -2.85 -9.80 -26.58
N LEU A 486 -4.02 -9.15 -26.46
CA LEU A 486 -4.60 -8.32 -27.52
C LEU A 486 -4.09 -6.88 -27.56
N ARG A 487 -3.56 -6.36 -26.43
CA ARG A 487 -3.25 -4.93 -26.23
C ARG A 487 -4.47 -4.03 -26.43
N GLN A 488 -5.61 -4.50 -25.93
CA GLN A 488 -6.92 -3.87 -26.08
C GLN A 488 -7.66 -3.84 -24.73
N PRO A 489 -8.58 -2.87 -24.52
CA PRO A 489 -9.40 -2.84 -23.31
C PRO A 489 -10.33 -4.07 -23.23
N VAL A 490 -10.35 -4.71 -22.07
CA VAL A 490 -11.26 -5.81 -21.74
C VAL A 490 -12.13 -5.41 -20.57
N ALA A 491 -13.44 -5.69 -20.65
CA ALA A 491 -14.34 -5.40 -19.53
C ALA A 491 -14.52 -6.63 -18.62
N LEU A 492 -14.80 -6.39 -17.35
CA LEU A 492 -15.21 -7.38 -16.37
C LEU A 492 -16.65 -7.10 -15.95
N LEU A 493 -17.46 -8.13 -15.73
CA LEU A 493 -18.81 -8.00 -15.19
C LEU A 493 -19.01 -8.94 -13.99
N ALA A 494 -19.34 -8.36 -12.84
CA ALA A 494 -19.80 -9.09 -11.67
C ALA A 494 -21.18 -8.61 -11.22
N THR A 495 -21.91 -9.53 -10.59
CA THR A 495 -23.04 -9.15 -9.75
C THR A 495 -22.55 -8.41 -8.50
N SER A 496 -23.48 -7.89 -7.74
CA SER A 496 -23.23 -7.20 -6.49
C SER A 496 -22.74 -8.13 -5.37
N GLY A 497 -22.03 -7.58 -4.38
CA GLY A 497 -21.54 -8.28 -3.19
C GLY A 497 -20.05 -8.65 -3.30
N THR A 498 -19.65 -9.74 -2.63
CA THR A 498 -18.25 -10.22 -2.65
C THR A 498 -17.75 -10.63 -4.04
N ALA A 499 -18.64 -10.86 -5.00
CA ALA A 499 -18.30 -11.04 -6.41
C ALA A 499 -17.44 -9.88 -6.94
N ALA A 500 -17.82 -8.64 -6.66
CA ALA A 500 -17.01 -7.46 -7.00
C ALA A 500 -15.65 -7.46 -6.26
N ALA A 501 -15.63 -7.82 -4.98
CA ALA A 501 -14.39 -7.85 -4.19
C ALA A 501 -13.37 -8.88 -4.73
N ASN A 502 -13.83 -9.99 -5.32
CA ASN A 502 -12.96 -11.01 -5.90
C ASN A 502 -12.21 -10.54 -7.16
N PHE A 503 -12.62 -9.44 -7.79
CA PHE A 503 -11.84 -8.81 -8.87
C PHE A 503 -10.61 -8.05 -8.35
N MET A 504 -10.53 -7.75 -7.04
CA MET A 504 -9.47 -6.91 -6.46
C MET A 504 -8.05 -7.34 -6.86
N PRO A 505 -7.64 -8.62 -6.76
CA PRO A 505 -6.24 -8.98 -7.04
C PRO A 505 -5.84 -8.70 -8.50
N ALA A 506 -6.70 -9.03 -9.46
CA ALA A 506 -6.48 -8.73 -10.87
C ALA A 506 -6.54 -7.22 -11.17
N VAL A 507 -7.38 -6.46 -10.46
CA VAL A 507 -7.41 -4.98 -10.57
C VAL A 507 -6.11 -4.36 -10.08
N VAL A 508 -5.55 -4.85 -8.97
CA VAL A 508 -4.23 -4.42 -8.47
C VAL A 508 -3.14 -4.74 -9.49
N GLU A 509 -3.11 -5.97 -10.00
CA GLU A 509 -2.14 -6.37 -11.03
C GLU A 509 -2.29 -5.53 -12.30
N ALA A 510 -3.52 -5.30 -12.79
CA ALA A 510 -3.78 -4.48 -13.96
C ALA A 510 -3.31 -3.03 -13.76
N SER A 511 -3.52 -2.46 -12.57
CA SER A 511 -3.09 -1.11 -12.25
C SER A 511 -1.57 -0.96 -12.29
N LEU A 512 -0.84 -1.91 -11.69
CA LEU A 512 0.62 -1.88 -11.63
C LEU A 512 1.28 -2.27 -12.96
N ALA A 513 0.69 -3.22 -13.69
CA ALA A 513 1.15 -3.65 -15.01
C ALA A 513 0.68 -2.75 -16.17
N ARG A 514 -0.15 -1.73 -15.87
CA ARG A 514 -0.76 -0.80 -16.82
C ARG A 514 -1.64 -1.46 -17.88
N MET A 515 -2.48 -2.38 -17.47
CA MET A 515 -3.42 -3.08 -18.35
C MET A 515 -4.77 -2.35 -18.38
N PRO A 516 -5.30 -2.02 -19.57
CA PRO A 516 -6.57 -1.31 -19.71
C PRO A 516 -7.75 -2.26 -19.41
N MET A 517 -8.44 -2.03 -18.29
CA MET A 517 -9.59 -2.85 -17.90
C MET A 517 -10.79 -1.99 -17.51
N VAL A 518 -12.00 -2.41 -17.90
CA VAL A 518 -13.24 -1.73 -17.53
C VAL A 518 -14.04 -2.62 -16.59
N VAL A 519 -14.01 -2.32 -15.29
CA VAL A 519 -14.69 -3.11 -14.28
C VAL A 519 -16.13 -2.62 -14.12
N LEU A 520 -17.10 -3.48 -14.44
CA LEU A 520 -18.52 -3.24 -14.30
C LEU A 520 -19.06 -4.06 -13.12
N THR A 521 -19.62 -3.38 -12.13
CA THR A 521 -20.25 -4.05 -10.98
C THR A 521 -21.72 -3.66 -10.92
N ALA A 522 -22.60 -4.65 -11.00
CA ALA A 522 -24.00 -4.41 -10.68
C ALA A 522 -24.14 -4.20 -9.16
N ASP A 523 -25.13 -3.41 -8.76
CA ASP A 523 -25.32 -2.98 -7.39
C ASP A 523 -26.81 -2.79 -7.05
N ARG A 524 -27.09 -2.60 -5.77
CA ARG A 524 -28.43 -2.35 -5.25
C ARG A 524 -28.79 -0.87 -5.39
N PRO A 525 -30.09 -0.57 -5.56
CA PRO A 525 -30.57 0.81 -5.57
C PRO A 525 -30.30 1.46 -4.21
N HIS A 526 -30.33 2.79 -4.18
CA HIS A 526 -29.88 3.59 -3.05
C HIS A 526 -30.54 3.18 -1.73
N GLU A 527 -31.85 2.91 -1.75
CA GLU A 527 -32.62 2.54 -0.56
C GLU A 527 -32.30 1.15 0.01
N LEU A 528 -31.50 0.33 -0.69
CA LEU A 528 -31.06 -1.00 -0.26
C LEU A 528 -29.57 -1.06 0.10
N ARG A 529 -28.88 0.10 0.14
CA ARG A 529 -27.50 0.22 0.61
C ARG A 529 -27.52 0.51 2.12
N ASP A 530 -26.53 -0.03 2.84
CA ASP A 530 -26.31 0.21 4.28
C ASP A 530 -27.53 -0.05 5.21
N ASN A 531 -28.34 -1.05 4.90
CA ASN A 531 -29.51 -1.41 5.71
C ASN A 531 -29.66 -2.91 5.97
N GLY A 532 -28.62 -3.70 5.71
CA GLY A 532 -28.62 -5.15 5.86
C GLY A 532 -29.32 -5.92 4.74
N ALA A 533 -29.63 -5.27 3.60
CA ALA A 533 -30.18 -5.96 2.43
C ALA A 533 -29.24 -7.10 1.97
N PRO A 534 -29.81 -8.26 1.57
CA PRO A 534 -29.01 -9.45 1.29
C PRO A 534 -28.06 -9.24 0.11
N GLN A 535 -26.82 -9.72 0.31
CA GLN A 535 -25.71 -9.66 -0.64
C GLN A 535 -25.28 -8.22 -0.99
N THR A 536 -25.67 -7.18 -0.23
CA THR A 536 -25.22 -5.78 -0.41
C THR A 536 -23.99 -5.45 0.42
N ILE A 537 -23.01 -4.80 -0.20
CA ILE A 537 -21.81 -4.25 0.43
C ILE A 537 -21.60 -2.81 -0.05
N ASP A 538 -20.69 -2.07 0.57
CA ASP A 538 -20.22 -0.81 -0.01
C ASP A 538 -19.34 -1.09 -1.24
N GLN A 539 -19.91 -0.87 -2.43
CA GLN A 539 -19.18 -0.99 -3.71
C GLN A 539 -18.62 0.35 -4.19
N LEU A 540 -18.88 1.45 -3.49
CA LEU A 540 -18.43 2.76 -3.94
C LEU A 540 -16.92 2.89 -3.75
N ARG A 541 -16.20 3.14 -4.86
CA ARG A 541 -14.73 3.20 -4.87
C ARG A 541 -14.08 1.95 -4.26
N LEU A 542 -14.68 0.77 -4.45
CA LEU A 542 -14.22 -0.50 -3.91
C LEU A 542 -12.73 -0.77 -4.16
N TYR A 543 -12.20 -0.32 -5.31
CA TYR A 543 -10.81 -0.54 -5.71
C TYR A 543 -9.86 0.63 -5.39
N GLY A 544 -10.32 1.67 -4.67
CA GLY A 544 -9.51 2.80 -4.23
C GLY A 544 -8.73 3.46 -5.38
N GLU A 545 -7.44 3.73 -5.13
CA GLU A 545 -6.53 4.36 -6.10
C GLU A 545 -6.01 3.41 -7.19
N TYR A 546 -6.33 2.10 -7.10
CA TYR A 546 -5.95 1.17 -8.16
C TYR A 546 -6.76 1.46 -9.44
N ALA A 547 -7.99 1.95 -9.32
CA ALA A 547 -8.79 2.39 -10.45
C ALA A 547 -8.40 3.82 -10.89
N ARG A 548 -8.09 4.01 -12.19
CA ARG A 548 -7.81 5.32 -12.80
C ARG A 548 -9.00 6.26 -12.72
N TRP A 549 -10.20 5.70 -12.74
CA TRP A 549 -11.45 6.45 -12.67
C TRP A 549 -12.56 5.59 -12.09
N PHE A 550 -13.45 6.23 -11.32
CA PHE A 550 -14.65 5.63 -10.73
C PHE A 550 -15.88 6.45 -11.06
N PHE A 551 -17.00 5.79 -11.36
CA PHE A 551 -18.31 6.42 -11.51
C PHE A 551 -19.43 5.52 -10.97
N ASP A 552 -20.32 6.08 -10.14
CA ASP A 552 -21.58 5.45 -9.71
C ASP A 552 -22.72 6.01 -10.57
N LEU A 553 -23.34 5.15 -11.38
CA LEU A 553 -24.42 5.57 -12.25
C LEU A 553 -25.71 5.80 -11.46
N PRO A 554 -26.60 6.71 -11.91
CA PRO A 554 -27.96 6.75 -11.39
C PRO A 554 -28.76 5.52 -11.85
N GLU A 555 -29.87 5.24 -11.19
CA GLU A 555 -30.79 4.20 -11.63
C GLU A 555 -31.33 4.49 -13.04
N PRO A 556 -31.59 3.47 -13.88
CA PRO A 556 -32.06 3.67 -15.25
C PRO A 556 -33.43 4.37 -15.34
N GLU A 557 -33.44 5.60 -15.85
CA GLU A 557 -34.64 6.35 -16.23
C GLU A 557 -34.54 6.79 -17.69
N LEU A 558 -35.65 6.70 -18.44
CA LEU A 558 -35.62 7.04 -19.86
C LEU A 558 -35.70 8.57 -20.04
N SER A 559 -34.54 9.20 -20.17
CA SER A 559 -34.40 10.61 -20.53
C SER A 559 -33.28 10.81 -21.55
N ALA A 560 -33.34 11.87 -22.34
CA ALA A 560 -32.29 12.22 -23.28
C ALA A 560 -30.98 12.58 -22.53
N GLU A 561 -31.10 13.20 -21.36
CA GLU A 561 -29.96 13.50 -20.47
C GLU A 561 -29.25 12.23 -20.03
N GLN A 562 -29.99 11.21 -19.60
CA GLN A 562 -29.38 9.98 -19.11
C GLN A 562 -28.80 9.12 -20.24
N LEU A 563 -29.41 9.13 -21.43
CA LEU A 563 -28.81 8.52 -22.63
C LEU A 563 -27.45 9.14 -22.97
N ARG A 564 -27.36 10.48 -22.99
CA ARG A 564 -26.08 11.19 -23.17
C ARG A 564 -25.09 10.87 -22.05
N LEU A 565 -25.55 10.79 -20.80
CA LEU A 565 -24.71 10.47 -19.65
C LEU A 565 -24.08 9.08 -19.78
N VAL A 566 -24.87 8.04 -20.03
CA VAL A 566 -24.32 6.66 -20.08
C VAL A 566 -23.37 6.48 -21.25
N ARG A 567 -23.62 7.14 -22.40
CA ARG A 567 -22.67 7.15 -23.51
C ARG A 567 -21.38 7.87 -23.12
N ALA A 568 -21.46 9.06 -22.52
CA ALA A 568 -20.28 9.78 -22.05
C ALA A 568 -19.48 8.99 -21.01
N VAL A 569 -20.16 8.29 -20.08
CA VAL A 569 -19.54 7.43 -19.06
C VAL A 569 -18.83 6.23 -19.70
N ALA A 570 -19.47 5.53 -20.64
CA ALA A 570 -18.84 4.41 -21.35
C ALA A 570 -17.60 4.84 -22.14
N ALA A 571 -17.70 5.92 -22.93
CA ALA A 571 -16.57 6.44 -23.70
C ALA A 571 -15.43 6.92 -22.79
N ARG A 572 -15.76 7.62 -21.69
CA ARG A 572 -14.78 8.04 -20.69
C ARG A 572 -14.13 6.86 -19.96
N ALA A 573 -14.90 5.82 -19.63
CA ALA A 573 -14.36 4.62 -18.98
C ALA A 573 -13.24 4.01 -19.81
N VAL A 574 -13.49 3.76 -21.10
CA VAL A 574 -12.50 3.18 -22.01
C VAL A 574 -11.35 4.16 -22.28
N GLY A 575 -11.66 5.44 -22.46
CA GLY A 575 -10.67 6.50 -22.64
C GLY A 575 -9.71 6.60 -21.45
N SER A 576 -10.22 6.60 -20.21
CA SER A 576 -9.41 6.65 -19.00
C SER A 576 -8.64 5.35 -18.74
N ALA A 577 -9.21 4.18 -19.09
CA ALA A 577 -8.51 2.90 -18.94
C ALA A 577 -7.29 2.79 -19.88
N THR A 578 -7.35 3.43 -21.06
CA THR A 578 -6.32 3.36 -22.11
C THR A 578 -5.40 4.57 -22.16
N ALA A 579 -5.69 5.65 -21.43
CA ALA A 579 -4.81 6.81 -21.31
C ALA A 579 -3.59 6.48 -20.45
N GLU A 580 -2.43 7.07 -20.72
CA GLU A 580 -1.21 6.85 -19.92
C GLU A 580 -1.29 7.57 -18.55
N PRO A 581 -0.97 6.88 -17.43
CA PRO A 581 -0.73 5.44 -17.32
C PRO A 581 -2.01 4.62 -17.49
N ALA A 582 -1.99 3.67 -18.43
CA ALA A 582 -3.11 2.75 -18.62
C ALA A 582 -3.41 1.97 -17.32
N GLY A 583 -4.64 1.50 -17.17
CA GLY A 583 -5.05 0.80 -15.96
C GLY A 583 -6.55 0.50 -15.89
N PRO A 584 -7.02 -0.10 -14.79
CA PRO A 584 -8.41 -0.41 -14.60
C PRO A 584 -9.23 0.85 -14.29
N VAL A 585 -10.50 0.86 -14.67
CA VAL A 585 -11.53 1.82 -14.24
C VAL A 585 -12.72 1.06 -13.66
N HIS A 586 -13.55 1.73 -12.86
CA HIS A 586 -14.69 1.10 -12.20
C HIS A 586 -15.98 1.88 -12.45
N VAL A 587 -16.96 1.22 -13.07
CA VAL A 587 -18.32 1.75 -13.26
C VAL A 587 -19.29 0.89 -12.45
N ASN A 588 -19.91 1.48 -11.44
CA ASN A 588 -20.90 0.83 -10.59
C ASN A 588 -22.33 1.12 -11.11
N TRP A 589 -23.17 0.09 -11.12
CA TRP A 589 -24.52 0.12 -11.71
C TRP A 589 -25.60 -0.26 -10.70
N PRO A 590 -26.30 0.70 -10.07
CA PRO A 590 -27.48 0.39 -9.26
C PRO A 590 -28.65 -0.03 -10.14
N PHE A 591 -29.22 -1.21 -9.88
CA PHE A 591 -30.41 -1.71 -10.58
C PHE A 591 -31.55 -2.00 -9.62
N ARG A 592 -32.74 -1.47 -9.91
CA ARG A 592 -34.00 -1.82 -9.26
C ARG A 592 -34.71 -2.94 -10.00
N GLU A 593 -35.47 -3.76 -9.28
CA GLU A 593 -36.35 -4.74 -9.91
C GLU A 593 -37.53 -4.06 -10.63
N PRO A 594 -38.01 -4.57 -11.77
CA PRO A 594 -37.60 -5.82 -12.44
C PRO A 594 -36.28 -5.72 -13.22
N LEU A 595 -35.47 -6.80 -13.17
CA LEU A 595 -34.10 -6.83 -13.71
C LEU A 595 -33.96 -7.44 -15.11
N VAL A 596 -35.02 -8.06 -15.63
CA VAL A 596 -34.95 -8.80 -16.90
C VAL A 596 -35.32 -7.86 -18.05
N PRO A 597 -34.42 -7.64 -19.02
CA PRO A 597 -34.74 -6.92 -20.25
C PRO A 597 -35.92 -7.54 -21.00
N VAL A 598 -36.78 -6.72 -21.60
CA VAL A 598 -37.99 -7.21 -22.32
C VAL A 598 -37.90 -7.02 -23.83
N ALA A 599 -37.12 -6.05 -24.31
CA ALA A 599 -36.83 -5.82 -25.72
C ALA A 599 -35.45 -6.38 -26.08
N SER A 600 -35.30 -6.92 -27.28
CA SER A 600 -34.01 -7.37 -27.81
C SER A 600 -33.11 -6.18 -28.17
N PHE A 601 -31.79 -6.38 -28.18
CA PHE A 601 -30.85 -5.34 -28.62
C PHE A 601 -31.13 -4.86 -30.05
N ALA A 602 -31.44 -5.75 -30.99
CA ALA A 602 -31.77 -5.41 -32.39
C ALA A 602 -33.04 -4.55 -32.52
N SER A 603 -33.96 -4.61 -31.55
CA SER A 603 -35.14 -3.74 -31.54
C SER A 603 -34.88 -2.31 -31.04
N LEU A 604 -33.62 -1.97 -30.68
CA LEU A 604 -33.21 -0.64 -30.24
C LEU A 604 -32.79 0.30 -31.39
N ASP A 605 -32.72 -0.21 -32.63
CA ASP A 605 -32.16 0.45 -33.82
C ASP A 605 -32.70 1.87 -34.13
N GLY A 606 -33.88 2.24 -33.64
CA GLY A 606 -34.44 3.59 -33.81
C GLY A 606 -33.88 4.68 -32.88
N TYR A 607 -33.12 4.31 -31.83
CA TYR A 607 -32.63 5.24 -30.79
C TYR A 607 -31.10 5.18 -30.60
N VAL A 608 -30.41 4.32 -31.36
CA VAL A 608 -28.94 4.29 -31.52
C VAL A 608 -28.43 5.49 -32.34
N ALA A 609 -29.33 6.29 -32.93
CA ALA A 609 -29.03 7.42 -33.79
C ALA A 609 -28.49 8.70 -33.08
N GLU A 610 -28.33 8.70 -31.75
CA GLU A 610 -27.64 9.81 -31.05
C GLU A 610 -26.12 9.71 -31.25
N ALA A 611 -25.45 10.85 -31.42
CA ALA A 611 -24.03 10.90 -31.73
C ALA A 611 -23.16 10.16 -30.71
N GLU A 612 -22.32 9.24 -31.19
CA GLU A 612 -21.32 8.55 -30.38
C GLU A 612 -20.34 9.54 -29.74
N VAL A 613 -19.93 9.24 -28.51
CA VAL A 613 -18.87 9.99 -27.84
C VAL A 613 -17.52 9.38 -28.20
N GLN A 614 -16.64 10.18 -28.79
CA GLN A 614 -15.32 9.76 -29.23
C GLN A 614 -14.24 10.34 -28.31
N VAL A 615 -13.45 9.46 -27.69
CA VAL A 615 -12.28 9.85 -26.87
C VAL A 615 -11.01 9.43 -27.60
N ARG A 616 -10.09 10.37 -27.82
CA ARG A 616 -8.81 10.12 -28.47
C ARG A 616 -7.67 10.44 -27.51
N ASN A 617 -6.94 9.40 -27.11
CA ASN A 617 -5.73 9.56 -26.31
C ASN A 617 -4.53 9.82 -27.23
N ALA A 618 -3.69 10.79 -26.85
CA ALA A 618 -2.43 11.07 -27.52
C ALA A 618 -1.26 10.48 -26.72
N ARG A 619 -0.21 10.08 -27.43
CA ARG A 619 1.09 9.72 -26.84
C ARG A 619 1.94 10.98 -26.78
N LEU A 620 2.63 11.20 -25.66
CA LEU A 620 3.47 12.37 -25.45
C LEU A 620 4.81 12.19 -26.18
N ALA A 621 5.04 12.98 -27.23
CA ALA A 621 6.31 13.01 -27.94
C ALA A 621 7.34 13.89 -27.20
N PRO A 622 8.65 13.61 -27.30
CA PRO A 622 9.68 14.48 -26.76
C PRO A 622 9.75 15.80 -27.54
N GLY A 623 9.98 16.91 -26.84
CA GLY A 623 10.27 18.20 -27.48
C GLY A 623 11.68 18.22 -28.10
N GLN A 624 11.85 19.00 -29.18
CA GLN A 624 13.11 19.08 -29.93
C GLN A 624 14.32 19.45 -29.04
N ASP A 625 14.16 20.40 -28.12
CA ASP A 625 15.24 20.81 -27.21
C ASP A 625 15.70 19.66 -26.28
N LEU A 626 14.76 18.84 -25.82
CA LEU A 626 15.07 17.66 -25.01
C LEU A 626 15.85 16.63 -25.84
N VAL A 627 15.40 16.37 -27.07
CA VAL A 627 16.07 15.44 -27.99
C VAL A 627 17.50 15.91 -28.25
N SER A 628 17.70 17.18 -28.61
CA SER A 628 19.03 17.74 -28.88
C SER A 628 19.94 17.83 -27.65
N ALA A 629 19.38 18.01 -26.44
CA ALA A 629 20.16 17.95 -25.20
C ALA A 629 20.62 16.51 -24.88
N LEU A 630 19.72 15.54 -25.00
CA LEU A 630 20.01 14.12 -24.76
C LEU A 630 20.95 13.56 -25.83
N SER A 631 20.72 13.85 -27.11
CA SER A 631 21.58 13.44 -28.22
C SER A 631 23.04 13.89 -27.98
N ARG A 632 23.27 15.15 -27.59
CA ARG A 632 24.61 15.65 -27.22
C ARG A 632 25.19 14.97 -25.98
N ALA A 633 24.36 14.68 -24.97
CA ALA A 633 24.83 14.03 -23.74
C ALA A 633 25.22 12.57 -23.99
N LEU A 634 24.38 11.82 -24.70
CA LEU A 634 24.57 10.41 -25.02
C LEU A 634 25.73 10.23 -26.00
N SER A 635 25.85 11.06 -27.05
CA SER A 635 26.98 10.96 -28.00
C SER A 635 28.37 11.20 -27.38
N ARG A 636 28.45 11.89 -26.23
CA ARG A 636 29.72 12.10 -25.50
C ARG A 636 30.08 10.96 -24.55
N ALA A 637 29.11 10.18 -24.10
CA ALA A 637 29.34 9.08 -23.17
C ALA A 637 29.77 7.84 -23.95
N SER A 638 31.00 7.39 -23.70
CA SER A 638 31.64 6.28 -24.39
C SER A 638 31.23 4.91 -23.84
N ARG A 639 30.80 4.87 -22.57
CA ARG A 639 30.37 3.65 -21.85
C ARG A 639 28.91 3.75 -21.45
N GLY A 640 28.02 3.89 -22.42
CA GLY A 640 26.59 3.88 -22.16
C GLY A 640 25.97 2.49 -22.20
N LEU A 641 24.79 2.37 -21.60
CA LEU A 641 24.04 1.14 -21.47
C LEU A 641 22.56 1.42 -21.71
N ILE A 642 21.88 0.57 -22.47
CA ILE A 642 20.42 0.60 -22.57
C ILE A 642 19.87 -0.61 -21.79
N VAL A 643 18.93 -0.38 -20.89
CA VAL A 643 18.21 -1.43 -20.15
C VAL A 643 16.77 -1.43 -20.63
N CYS A 644 16.33 -2.53 -21.23
CA CYS A 644 14.94 -2.72 -21.64
C CYS A 644 14.27 -3.68 -20.67
N GLY A 645 13.42 -3.15 -19.79
CA GLY A 645 12.62 -3.95 -18.88
C GLY A 645 11.24 -4.33 -19.43
N PRO A 646 10.36 -4.91 -18.60
CA PRO A 646 9.03 -5.36 -19.01
C PRO A 646 8.19 -4.25 -19.66
N GLN A 647 7.70 -4.52 -20.87
CA GLN A 647 6.87 -3.63 -21.69
C GLN A 647 6.21 -4.43 -22.82
N ASP A 648 5.24 -3.85 -23.54
CA ASP A 648 4.49 -4.62 -24.55
C ASP A 648 4.17 -3.86 -25.84
N ASP A 649 4.86 -2.76 -26.13
CA ASP A 649 4.80 -2.07 -27.42
C ASP A 649 5.62 -2.85 -28.48
N PRO A 650 4.98 -3.36 -29.56
CA PRO A 650 5.68 -4.11 -30.63
C PRO A 650 6.58 -3.25 -31.52
N ALA A 651 6.39 -1.92 -31.50
CA ALA A 651 7.18 -1.00 -32.30
C ALA A 651 8.41 -0.46 -31.54
N LEU A 652 8.51 -0.71 -30.23
CA LEU A 652 9.69 -0.32 -29.45
C LEU A 652 10.97 -1.09 -29.84
N PRO A 653 10.97 -2.44 -30.01
CA PRO A 653 12.19 -3.19 -30.31
C PRO A 653 13.02 -2.69 -31.51
N PRO A 654 12.45 -2.43 -32.70
CA PRO A 654 13.23 -1.87 -33.80
C PRO A 654 13.72 -0.44 -33.52
N ALA A 655 12.94 0.38 -32.81
CA ALA A 655 13.32 1.76 -32.48
C ALA A 655 14.51 1.80 -31.50
N VAL A 656 14.47 0.99 -30.44
CA VAL A 656 15.56 0.93 -29.45
C VAL A 656 16.81 0.28 -30.03
N ALA A 657 16.67 -0.74 -30.90
CA ALA A 657 17.80 -1.33 -31.62
C ALA A 657 18.50 -0.31 -32.52
N ARG A 658 17.73 0.49 -33.27
CA ARG A 658 18.28 1.56 -34.11
C ARG A 658 19.03 2.61 -33.28
N LEU A 659 18.44 3.05 -32.17
CA LEU A 659 19.10 3.99 -31.25
C LEU A 659 20.42 3.40 -30.71
N ALA A 660 20.38 2.16 -30.23
CA ALA A 660 21.55 1.46 -29.71
C ALA A 660 22.67 1.36 -30.76
N GLY A 661 22.31 1.04 -32.02
CA GLY A 661 23.25 1.01 -33.15
C GLY A 661 23.85 2.38 -33.48
N CYS A 662 23.08 3.47 -33.37
CA CYS A 662 23.59 4.83 -33.53
C CYS A 662 24.51 5.26 -32.37
N LEU A 663 24.30 4.77 -31.15
CA LEU A 663 25.10 5.11 -29.97
C LEU A 663 26.30 4.18 -29.74
N GLY A 664 26.28 2.97 -30.31
CA GLY A 664 27.24 1.92 -29.98
C GLY A 664 27.05 1.35 -28.56
N TYR A 665 25.81 1.40 -28.03
CA TYR A 665 25.50 0.91 -26.69
C TYR A 665 24.94 -0.51 -26.74
N PRO A 666 25.31 -1.41 -25.81
CA PRO A 666 24.64 -2.68 -25.64
C PRO A 666 23.24 -2.49 -25.04
N ILE A 667 22.33 -3.42 -25.36
CA ILE A 667 20.99 -3.49 -24.80
C ILE A 667 20.91 -4.71 -23.86
N LEU A 668 20.74 -4.48 -22.56
CA LEU A 668 20.38 -5.53 -21.63
C LEU A 668 18.86 -5.70 -21.69
N ALA A 669 18.41 -6.77 -22.34
CA ALA A 669 17.00 -6.98 -22.63
C ALA A 669 16.40 -7.96 -21.63
N ASP A 670 15.44 -7.54 -20.80
CA ASP A 670 14.56 -8.44 -20.04
C ASP A 670 13.74 -9.32 -21.01
N PRO A 671 13.42 -10.59 -20.69
CA PRO A 671 12.65 -11.42 -21.62
C PRO A 671 11.25 -10.87 -21.91
N LEU A 672 10.69 -10.09 -20.99
CA LEU A 672 9.40 -9.42 -21.11
C LEU A 672 9.51 -8.03 -21.75
N SER A 673 10.70 -7.64 -22.23
CA SER A 673 10.89 -6.36 -22.93
C SER A 673 10.46 -6.39 -24.40
N GLY A 674 10.25 -7.58 -24.96
CA GLY A 674 10.04 -7.77 -26.40
C GLY A 674 11.29 -7.56 -27.26
N VAL A 675 12.45 -7.25 -26.69
CA VAL A 675 13.69 -6.97 -27.45
C VAL A 675 14.54 -8.22 -27.68
N ARG A 676 14.40 -9.27 -26.86
CA ARG A 676 15.16 -10.53 -27.01
C ARG A 676 14.82 -11.32 -28.28
N PHE A 677 13.56 -11.25 -28.71
CA PHE A 677 12.98 -12.07 -29.77
C PHE A 677 12.43 -11.21 -30.90
N GLY A 678 12.51 -11.72 -32.13
CA GLY A 678 11.97 -11.06 -33.31
C GLY A 678 13.01 -10.77 -34.39
N ARG A 679 12.52 -10.18 -35.49
CA ARG A 679 13.28 -9.93 -36.73
C ARG A 679 13.99 -8.58 -36.78
N HIS A 680 13.87 -7.75 -35.75
CA HIS A 680 14.63 -6.49 -35.67
C HIS A 680 16.13 -6.77 -35.54
N ASP A 681 16.94 -5.71 -35.69
CA ASP A 681 18.38 -5.83 -35.45
C ASP A 681 18.63 -6.16 -33.97
N ARG A 682 19.33 -7.28 -33.74
CA ARG A 682 19.68 -7.78 -32.39
C ARG A 682 21.19 -7.85 -32.20
N SER A 683 21.98 -7.22 -33.08
CA SER A 683 23.44 -7.32 -33.06
C SER A 683 24.08 -6.76 -31.79
N VAL A 684 23.34 -5.96 -31.01
CA VAL A 684 23.80 -5.35 -29.75
C VAL A 684 22.96 -5.79 -28.53
N VAL A 685 22.13 -6.83 -28.68
CA VAL A 685 21.31 -7.35 -27.59
C VAL A 685 22.12 -8.34 -26.74
N VAL A 686 22.02 -8.18 -25.42
CA VAL A 686 22.66 -8.99 -24.39
C VAL A 686 21.54 -9.63 -23.56
N ASP A 687 21.59 -10.96 -23.43
CA ASP A 687 20.53 -11.80 -22.87
C ASP A 687 20.99 -12.71 -21.72
N THR A 688 22.30 -12.80 -21.44
CA THR A 688 22.85 -13.61 -20.33
C THR A 688 23.36 -12.78 -19.15
N TYR A 689 22.95 -11.51 -19.05
CA TYR A 689 23.44 -10.59 -18.02
C TYR A 689 23.11 -11.04 -16.60
N ASP A 690 22.02 -11.78 -16.37
CA ASP A 690 21.69 -12.31 -15.04
C ASP A 690 22.80 -13.23 -14.52
N ALA A 691 23.42 -14.00 -15.41
CA ALA A 691 24.46 -14.95 -15.06
C ALA A 691 25.81 -14.25 -14.84
N PHE A 692 26.31 -13.50 -15.82
CA PHE A 692 27.67 -12.97 -15.75
C PHE A 692 27.81 -11.75 -14.83
N LEU A 693 26.74 -10.98 -14.55
CA LEU A 693 26.80 -9.86 -13.60
C LEU A 693 26.87 -10.31 -12.13
N ARG A 694 26.72 -11.62 -11.86
CA ARG A 694 26.96 -12.20 -10.53
C ARG A 694 28.45 -12.25 -10.19
N ASP A 695 29.31 -12.30 -11.20
CA ASP A 695 30.76 -12.23 -11.02
C ASP A 695 31.19 -10.76 -10.80
N ALA A 696 31.80 -10.50 -9.64
CA ALA A 696 32.16 -9.15 -9.24
C ALA A 696 33.21 -8.51 -10.16
N ALA A 697 34.19 -9.30 -10.63
CA ALA A 697 35.25 -8.82 -11.51
C ALA A 697 34.70 -8.40 -12.87
N THR A 698 33.79 -9.21 -13.43
CA THR A 698 33.05 -8.88 -14.65
C THR A 698 32.20 -7.62 -14.45
N ALA A 699 31.42 -7.55 -13.36
CA ALA A 699 30.61 -6.37 -13.06
C ALA A 699 31.44 -5.08 -12.93
N GLU A 700 32.66 -5.15 -12.38
CA GLU A 700 33.61 -4.03 -12.26
C GLU A 700 34.18 -3.58 -13.61
N ARG A 701 34.53 -4.54 -14.47
CA ARG A 701 35.05 -4.28 -15.82
C ARG A 701 34.09 -3.45 -16.67
N PHE A 702 32.78 -3.56 -16.39
CA PHE A 702 31.73 -2.96 -17.18
C PHE A 702 31.08 -1.70 -16.58
N ALA A 703 31.80 -0.91 -15.78
CA ALA A 703 31.26 0.34 -15.21
C ALA A 703 30.69 1.34 -16.26
N PRO A 704 29.38 1.67 -16.20
CA PRO A 704 28.73 2.57 -17.15
C PRO A 704 28.87 4.05 -16.74
N GLU A 705 28.88 4.94 -17.74
CA GLU A 705 28.79 6.40 -17.55
C GLU A 705 27.33 6.88 -17.61
N VAL A 706 26.50 6.23 -18.43
CA VAL A 706 25.08 6.54 -18.61
C VAL A 706 24.27 5.27 -18.79
N VAL A 707 23.07 5.25 -18.20
CA VAL A 707 22.10 4.17 -18.34
C VAL A 707 20.79 4.79 -18.84
N VAL A 708 20.27 4.30 -19.96
CA VAL A 708 18.94 4.63 -20.46
C VAL A 708 18.02 3.44 -20.23
N ARG A 709 17.03 3.58 -19.34
CA ARG A 709 16.06 2.53 -19.04
C ARG A 709 14.73 2.83 -19.72
N VAL A 710 14.24 1.86 -20.51
CA VAL A 710 12.90 1.85 -21.08
C VAL A 710 12.11 0.66 -20.52
N GLY A 711 10.81 0.85 -20.28
CA GLY A 711 9.97 -0.17 -19.63
C GLY A 711 10.09 -0.17 -18.11
N ALA A 712 9.52 -1.20 -17.46
CA ALA A 712 9.57 -1.35 -16.00
C ALA A 712 10.98 -1.74 -15.51
N ILE A 713 11.16 -1.87 -14.20
CA ILE A 713 12.40 -2.43 -13.63
C ILE A 713 12.58 -3.89 -14.13
N PRO A 714 13.79 -4.30 -14.55
CA PRO A 714 14.03 -5.68 -15.02
C PRO A 714 13.83 -6.71 -13.92
N THR A 715 13.57 -7.96 -14.32
CA THR A 715 13.32 -9.11 -13.44
C THR A 715 14.59 -9.52 -12.67
N SER A 716 15.75 -9.47 -13.33
CA SER A 716 17.05 -9.84 -12.77
C SER A 716 17.45 -8.97 -11.57
N LYS A 717 17.59 -9.63 -10.41
CA LYS A 717 18.19 -9.02 -9.21
C LYS A 717 19.68 -8.67 -9.42
N PRO A 718 20.53 -9.55 -9.99
CA PRO A 718 21.91 -9.20 -10.35
C PRO A 718 22.02 -7.92 -11.19
N LEU A 719 21.15 -7.74 -12.19
CA LEU A 719 21.13 -6.51 -12.98
C LEU A 719 20.78 -5.28 -12.13
N VAL A 720 19.76 -5.35 -11.27
CA VAL A 720 19.42 -4.25 -10.37
C VAL A 720 20.58 -3.94 -9.41
N GLN A 721 21.25 -4.95 -8.87
CA GLN A 721 22.42 -4.77 -8.00
C GLN A 721 23.60 -4.15 -8.73
N TYR A 722 23.83 -4.55 -9.99
CA TYR A 722 24.82 -3.93 -10.86
C TYR A 722 24.52 -2.44 -11.08
N LEU A 723 23.26 -2.06 -11.33
CA LEU A 723 22.90 -0.64 -11.45
C LEU A 723 23.16 0.13 -10.14
N GLN A 724 22.80 -0.45 -8.99
CA GLN A 724 23.03 0.14 -7.66
C GLN A 724 24.51 0.30 -7.31
N ARG A 725 25.40 -0.48 -7.93
CA ARG A 725 26.85 -0.33 -7.78
C ARG A 725 27.37 0.98 -8.37
N TYR A 726 26.65 1.57 -9.33
CA TYR A 726 27.08 2.75 -10.07
C TYR A 726 26.10 3.94 -9.91
N PRO A 727 25.97 4.49 -8.70
CA PRO A 727 25.11 5.66 -8.45
C PRO A 727 25.65 6.96 -9.06
N SER A 728 26.93 7.00 -9.42
CA SER A 728 27.56 8.14 -10.11
C SER A 728 27.29 8.18 -11.61
N ALA A 729 26.82 7.07 -12.20
CA ALA A 729 26.38 7.06 -13.58
C ALA A 729 25.11 7.90 -13.73
N ARG A 730 24.90 8.51 -14.89
CA ARG A 730 23.64 9.20 -15.19
C ARG A 730 22.56 8.15 -15.51
N HIS A 731 21.47 8.11 -14.76
CA HIS A 731 20.37 7.16 -14.98
C HIS A 731 19.14 7.88 -15.53
N ILE A 732 18.88 7.70 -16.83
CA ILE A 732 17.74 8.25 -17.55
C ILE A 732 16.64 7.19 -17.63
N VAL A 733 15.49 7.45 -17.02
CA VAL A 733 14.36 6.52 -17.00
C VAL A 733 13.22 7.08 -17.84
N VAL A 734 12.80 6.32 -18.85
CA VAL A 734 11.72 6.73 -19.76
C VAL A 734 10.44 6.02 -19.34
N ASP A 735 9.48 6.79 -18.85
CA ASP A 735 8.22 6.26 -18.34
C ASP A 735 7.04 7.19 -18.73
N PRO A 736 6.16 6.81 -19.68
CA PRO A 736 5.14 7.71 -20.24
C PRO A 736 4.03 8.17 -19.26
N GLY A 737 4.01 7.71 -18.01
CA GLY A 737 2.94 8.05 -17.08
C GLY A 737 3.12 7.51 -15.66
N GLY A 738 4.27 7.75 -15.01
CA GLY A 738 4.44 7.32 -13.61
C GLY A 738 5.86 7.41 -13.09
N TRP A 739 6.15 6.59 -12.08
CA TRP A 739 7.44 6.56 -11.39
C TRP A 739 7.89 5.11 -11.11
N ARG A 740 8.18 4.33 -12.15
CA ARG A 740 8.71 2.96 -12.02
C ARG A 740 10.21 2.97 -11.76
N GLU A 741 10.60 3.45 -10.59
CA GLU A 741 12.00 3.65 -10.18
C GLU A 741 12.16 3.36 -8.67
N PRO A 742 12.44 2.10 -8.28
CA PRO A 742 12.57 1.70 -6.88
C PRO A 742 14.01 1.80 -6.33
N THR A 743 14.99 2.17 -7.14
CA THR A 743 16.42 2.10 -6.79
C THR A 743 16.95 3.39 -6.17
N GLY A 744 16.27 4.52 -6.39
CA GLY A 744 16.71 5.86 -6.03
C GLY A 744 17.81 6.42 -6.94
N LEU A 745 18.13 5.73 -8.05
CA LEU A 745 19.29 6.07 -8.90
C LEU A 745 18.97 7.07 -10.01
N ALA A 746 17.69 7.22 -10.41
CA ALA A 746 17.33 8.05 -11.56
C ALA A 746 17.80 9.50 -11.37
N THR A 747 18.62 9.95 -12.32
CA THR A 747 19.01 11.36 -12.46
C THR A 747 17.99 12.13 -13.30
N ASP A 748 17.33 11.43 -14.22
CA ASP A 748 16.33 11.98 -15.13
C ASP A 748 15.16 11.00 -15.23
N ILE A 749 13.93 11.51 -15.08
CA ILE A 749 12.71 10.76 -15.39
C ILE A 749 11.97 11.49 -16.50
N LEU A 750 11.83 10.82 -17.64
CA LEU A 750 11.26 11.38 -18.86
C LEU A 750 9.85 10.82 -19.04
N HIS A 751 8.85 11.69 -18.92
CA HIS A 751 7.45 11.37 -19.21
C HIS A 751 7.17 11.55 -20.70
N VAL A 752 7.68 10.64 -21.51
CA VAL A 752 7.46 10.60 -22.96
C VAL A 752 7.26 9.16 -23.42
N ASP A 753 6.69 8.99 -24.61
CA ASP A 753 6.59 7.69 -25.24
C ASP A 753 8.01 7.14 -25.56
N PRO A 754 8.37 5.94 -25.08
CA PRO A 754 9.72 5.39 -25.25
C PRO A 754 10.10 5.17 -26.72
N ARG A 755 9.14 4.77 -27.56
CA ARG A 755 9.38 4.54 -28.99
C ARG A 755 9.67 5.86 -29.68
N LEU A 756 8.82 6.88 -29.47
CA LEU A 756 9.00 8.20 -30.09
C LEU A 756 10.31 8.84 -29.67
N LEU A 757 10.73 8.67 -28.41
CA LEU A 757 12.04 9.12 -27.94
C LEU A 757 13.20 8.40 -28.66
N CYS A 758 13.12 7.07 -28.78
CA CYS A 758 14.16 6.32 -29.48
C CYS A 758 14.27 6.72 -30.96
N GLU A 759 13.14 6.88 -31.65
CA GLU A 759 13.07 7.31 -33.05
C GLU A 759 13.67 8.71 -33.25
N ALA A 760 13.31 9.67 -32.39
CA ALA A 760 13.79 11.04 -32.46
C ALA A 760 15.30 11.15 -32.18
N LEU A 761 15.80 10.48 -31.13
CA LEU A 761 17.23 10.45 -30.83
C LEU A 761 18.03 9.81 -31.96
N ALA A 762 17.57 8.69 -32.51
CA ALA A 762 18.24 8.02 -33.61
C ALA A 762 18.23 8.81 -34.93
N ALA A 763 17.34 9.80 -35.09
CA ALA A 763 17.32 10.69 -36.24
C ALA A 763 18.38 11.81 -36.17
N GLU A 764 18.75 12.26 -34.97
CA GLU A 764 19.76 13.31 -34.77
C GLU A 764 21.21 12.78 -34.69
N LEU A 765 21.40 11.51 -34.36
CA LEU A 765 22.72 10.93 -34.16
C LEU A 765 23.36 10.55 -35.52
N PRO A 766 24.61 10.97 -35.81
CA PRO A 766 25.23 10.90 -37.15
C PRO A 766 25.57 9.49 -37.69
N GLY A 767 25.01 8.41 -37.14
CA GLY A 767 25.35 7.03 -37.54
C GLY A 767 26.70 6.55 -36.98
N ARG A 768 26.82 5.22 -36.80
CA ARG A 768 27.87 4.45 -36.08
C ARG A 768 29.11 5.23 -35.60
N PRO A 769 29.30 5.43 -34.28
CA PRO A 769 30.58 5.90 -33.75
C PRO A 769 31.69 4.86 -33.99
N THR A 770 32.90 5.34 -34.24
CA THR A 770 34.16 4.58 -34.35
C THR A 770 34.53 3.81 -33.08
N ALA A 771 33.77 3.97 -31.99
CA ALA A 771 33.91 3.30 -30.70
C ALA A 771 33.01 2.05 -30.56
N ALA A 772 32.93 1.20 -31.58
CA ALA A 772 32.25 -0.11 -31.52
C ALA A 772 32.82 -1.06 -30.42
N ASP A 773 33.96 -0.70 -29.84
CA ASP A 773 34.68 -1.45 -28.81
C ASP A 773 33.84 -1.72 -27.53
N TRP A 774 33.01 -0.78 -27.08
CA TRP A 774 32.24 -0.97 -25.85
C TRP A 774 31.15 -2.05 -25.97
N ALA A 775 30.22 -1.91 -26.92
CA ALA A 775 29.19 -2.92 -27.14
C ALA A 775 29.80 -4.28 -27.53
N THR A 776 30.90 -4.29 -28.30
CA THR A 776 31.61 -5.53 -28.68
C THR A 776 32.09 -6.29 -27.45
N LYS A 777 32.71 -5.62 -26.47
CA LYS A 777 33.14 -6.25 -25.20
C LYS A 777 31.98 -6.90 -24.43
N TRP A 778 30.81 -6.25 -24.39
CA TRP A 778 29.62 -6.83 -23.77
C TRP A 778 29.11 -8.07 -24.53
N LEU A 779 29.14 -8.02 -25.86
CA LEU A 779 28.70 -9.12 -26.72
C LEU A 779 29.64 -10.33 -26.64
N GLU A 780 30.95 -10.10 -26.55
CA GLU A 780 31.94 -11.16 -26.31
C GLU A 780 31.65 -11.90 -25.00
N VAL A 781 31.44 -11.16 -23.91
CA VAL A 781 31.08 -11.73 -22.60
C VAL A 781 29.72 -12.43 -22.64
N ASN A 782 28.73 -11.87 -23.34
CA ASN A 782 27.44 -12.50 -23.55
C ASN A 782 27.58 -13.84 -24.29
N LEU A 783 28.38 -13.89 -25.35
CA LEU A 783 28.60 -15.10 -26.15
C LEU A 783 29.29 -16.20 -25.31
N ILE A 784 30.35 -15.84 -24.58
CA ILE A 784 31.06 -16.78 -23.70
C ILE A 784 30.12 -17.31 -22.61
N ALA A 785 29.38 -16.42 -21.94
CA ALA A 785 28.43 -16.81 -20.91
C ALA A 785 27.31 -17.70 -21.46
N ARG A 786 26.80 -17.40 -22.66
CA ARG A 786 25.80 -18.21 -23.36
C ARG A 786 26.31 -19.62 -23.64
N GLN A 787 27.51 -19.75 -24.21
CA GLN A 787 28.12 -21.05 -24.48
C GLN A 787 28.34 -21.85 -23.19
N ALA A 788 28.78 -21.20 -22.11
CA ALA A 788 28.96 -21.84 -20.81
C ALA A 788 27.62 -22.33 -20.21
N ILE A 789 26.56 -21.53 -20.29
CA ILE A 789 25.22 -21.92 -19.84
C ILE A 789 24.69 -23.08 -20.68
N GLU A 790 24.78 -23.00 -22.00
CA GLU A 790 24.32 -24.04 -22.93
C GLU A 790 25.06 -25.37 -22.67
N ALA A 791 26.39 -25.33 -22.55
CA ALA A 791 27.20 -26.51 -22.23
C ALA A 791 26.88 -27.07 -20.83
N TYR A 792 26.70 -26.21 -19.83
CA TYR A 792 26.31 -26.64 -18.48
C TYR A 792 24.96 -27.37 -18.51
N VAL A 793 23.94 -26.72 -19.09
CA VAL A 793 22.57 -27.25 -19.17
C VAL A 793 22.54 -28.59 -19.92
N GLN A 794 23.27 -28.73 -21.02
CA GLN A 794 23.35 -29.99 -21.78
C GLN A 794 23.96 -31.14 -20.98
N ASN A 795 24.89 -30.85 -20.06
CA ASN A 795 25.55 -31.85 -19.22
C ASN A 795 24.73 -32.27 -17.97
N VAL A 796 23.68 -31.53 -17.62
CA VAL A 796 22.79 -31.89 -16.50
C VAL A 796 21.74 -32.89 -16.99
N ASN A 797 21.96 -34.18 -16.70
CA ASN A 797 21.06 -35.27 -17.12
C ASN A 797 19.78 -35.38 -16.28
N GLU A 798 19.83 -34.95 -15.02
CA GLU A 798 18.66 -34.93 -14.13
C GLU A 798 17.69 -33.80 -14.51
N LEU A 799 16.42 -33.93 -14.09
CA LEU A 799 15.42 -32.88 -14.32
C LEU A 799 15.78 -31.65 -13.49
N PHE A 800 15.89 -30.52 -14.18
CA PHE A 800 16.43 -29.26 -13.69
C PHE A 800 15.54 -28.13 -14.21
N GLU A 801 14.93 -27.36 -13.30
CA GLU A 801 14.00 -26.29 -13.68
C GLU A 801 14.60 -25.29 -14.69
N GLY A 802 15.87 -24.90 -14.52
CA GLY A 802 16.54 -23.96 -15.43
C GLY A 802 16.68 -24.50 -16.87
N ARG A 803 16.83 -25.82 -17.05
CA ARG A 803 16.96 -26.44 -18.39
C ARG A 803 15.65 -26.40 -19.17
N VAL A 804 14.50 -26.29 -18.51
CA VAL A 804 13.18 -26.25 -19.16
C VAL A 804 13.12 -25.14 -20.22
N PHE A 805 13.61 -23.94 -19.90
CA PHE A 805 13.58 -22.82 -20.85
C PHE A 805 14.54 -23.01 -22.03
N ALA A 806 15.70 -23.62 -21.81
CA ALA A 806 16.63 -23.96 -22.89
C ALA A 806 16.03 -25.02 -23.84
N GLU A 807 15.37 -26.04 -23.30
CA GLU A 807 14.65 -27.04 -24.10
C GLU A 807 13.51 -26.40 -24.88
N LEU A 808 12.67 -25.60 -24.23
CA LEU A 808 11.57 -24.87 -24.87
C LEU A 808 12.06 -23.95 -25.99
N ALA A 809 13.21 -23.29 -25.86
CA ALA A 809 13.79 -22.46 -26.91
C ALA A 809 13.97 -23.22 -28.23
N SER A 810 14.25 -24.53 -28.16
CA SER A 810 14.39 -25.40 -29.33
C SER A 810 13.03 -25.92 -29.85
N LEU A 811 12.12 -26.27 -28.93
CA LEU A 811 10.86 -26.98 -29.22
C LEU A 811 9.71 -26.08 -29.65
N LEU A 812 9.68 -24.82 -29.20
CA LEU A 812 8.53 -23.95 -29.44
C LEU A 812 8.49 -23.44 -30.89
N PRO A 813 7.33 -23.52 -31.57
CA PRO A 813 7.16 -22.96 -32.90
C PRO A 813 7.14 -21.43 -32.89
N ASP A 814 7.36 -20.82 -34.06
CA ASP A 814 7.14 -19.39 -34.26
C ASP A 814 5.69 -18.98 -33.91
N ALA A 815 5.50 -17.71 -33.53
CA ALA A 815 4.24 -17.15 -33.06
C ALA A 815 3.69 -17.83 -31.79
N THR A 816 4.59 -18.29 -30.90
CA THR A 816 4.21 -18.77 -29.57
C THR A 816 4.18 -17.61 -28.56
N LEU A 817 3.17 -17.62 -27.70
CA LEU A 817 3.12 -16.86 -26.46
C LEU A 817 3.66 -17.74 -25.32
N LEU A 818 4.81 -17.38 -24.76
CA LEU A 818 5.37 -18.06 -23.60
C LEU A 818 5.00 -17.28 -22.33
N TYR A 819 4.05 -17.81 -21.58
CA TYR A 819 3.64 -17.25 -20.30
C TYR A 819 4.50 -17.84 -19.18
N ALA A 820 5.11 -17.00 -18.35
CA ALA A 820 5.86 -17.43 -17.18
C ALA A 820 5.09 -17.10 -15.90
N GLY A 821 5.00 -18.08 -15.00
CA GLY A 821 4.57 -17.87 -13.64
C GLY A 821 5.56 -17.01 -12.85
N ASN A 822 5.06 -16.39 -11.78
CA ASN A 822 5.92 -15.70 -10.82
C ASN A 822 6.77 -16.70 -10.03
N SER A 823 7.60 -16.19 -9.10
CA SER A 823 8.60 -17.00 -8.39
C SER A 823 9.77 -17.40 -9.30
N MET A 824 10.27 -18.64 -9.24
CA MET A 824 11.40 -19.09 -10.05
C MET A 824 11.17 -19.10 -11.58
N PRO A 825 10.00 -19.52 -12.13
CA PRO A 825 9.82 -19.59 -13.58
C PRO A 825 10.19 -18.33 -14.36
N VAL A 826 9.75 -17.13 -13.94
CA VAL A 826 10.12 -15.88 -14.64
C VAL A 826 11.61 -15.50 -14.48
N ARG A 827 12.30 -15.98 -13.43
CA ARG A 827 13.74 -15.78 -13.23
C ARG A 827 14.56 -16.74 -14.06
N ASP A 828 14.09 -17.97 -14.20
CA ASP A 828 14.70 -18.98 -15.06
C ASP A 828 14.47 -18.64 -16.53
N LEU A 829 13.32 -18.05 -16.86
CA LEU A 829 13.08 -17.40 -18.16
C LEU A 829 14.14 -16.33 -18.44
N ASP A 830 14.42 -15.45 -17.47
CA ASP A 830 15.44 -14.39 -17.62
C ASP A 830 16.85 -14.98 -17.81
N THR A 831 17.18 -16.03 -17.06
CA THR A 831 18.52 -16.62 -17.03
C THR A 831 18.82 -17.54 -18.21
N PHE A 832 17.91 -18.47 -18.52
CA PHE A 832 18.19 -19.63 -19.39
C PHE A 832 17.50 -19.56 -20.76
N LEU A 833 16.55 -18.63 -20.95
CA LEU A 833 15.94 -18.45 -22.28
C LEU A 833 16.78 -17.48 -23.13
N ALA A 834 17.61 -18.05 -23.98
CA ALA A 834 18.43 -17.30 -24.91
C ALA A 834 17.60 -16.65 -26.03
N GLY A 835 17.98 -15.43 -26.43
CA GLY A 835 17.34 -14.68 -27.49
C GLY A 835 17.56 -15.32 -28.86
N SER A 836 16.58 -15.19 -29.76
CA SER A 836 16.64 -15.68 -31.14
C SER A 836 15.80 -14.84 -32.11
N ALA A 837 15.97 -15.07 -33.42
CA ALA A 837 15.20 -14.36 -34.45
C ALA A 837 13.75 -14.88 -34.58
N ARG A 838 13.40 -15.92 -33.81
CA ARG A 838 12.05 -16.50 -33.77
C ARG A 838 11.05 -15.49 -33.28
N SER A 839 9.81 -15.66 -33.71
CA SER A 839 8.69 -14.82 -33.27
C SER A 839 8.10 -15.37 -31.97
N LEU A 840 8.82 -15.22 -30.86
CA LEU A 840 8.35 -15.57 -29.52
C LEU A 840 7.97 -14.32 -28.74
N ARG A 841 6.83 -14.34 -28.03
CA ARG A 841 6.43 -13.24 -27.13
C ARG A 841 6.26 -13.77 -25.72
N CYS A 842 7.08 -13.27 -24.80
CA CYS A 842 7.04 -13.67 -23.40
C CYS A 842 6.10 -12.77 -22.60
N LEU A 843 5.28 -13.36 -21.74
CA LEU A 843 4.30 -12.67 -20.89
C LEU A 843 4.41 -13.18 -19.45
N ALA A 844 4.12 -12.32 -18.46
CA ALA A 844 4.07 -12.69 -17.04
C ALA A 844 3.34 -11.61 -16.22
N ASN A 845 2.68 -11.99 -15.12
CA ASN A 845 2.01 -11.04 -14.21
C ASN A 845 3.03 -10.34 -13.30
N ARG A 846 3.70 -9.30 -13.80
CA ARG A 846 4.82 -8.59 -13.13
C ARG A 846 4.46 -7.22 -12.55
N GLY A 847 3.17 -6.91 -12.41
CA GLY A 847 2.71 -5.72 -11.70
C GLY A 847 2.95 -5.87 -10.19
N ALA A 848 2.19 -6.75 -9.55
CA ALA A 848 2.29 -7.11 -8.14
C ALA A 848 3.13 -8.39 -7.91
N ASN A 849 3.37 -9.18 -8.96
CA ASN A 849 4.09 -10.45 -8.89
C ASN A 849 3.37 -11.56 -8.11
N GLY A 850 2.04 -11.51 -8.08
CA GLY A 850 1.19 -12.51 -7.41
C GLY A 850 1.26 -13.91 -8.05
N ILE A 851 1.14 -14.95 -7.23
CA ILE A 851 1.06 -16.35 -7.70
C ILE A 851 -0.36 -16.75 -8.09
N ASP A 852 -1.33 -15.92 -7.78
CA ASP A 852 -2.74 -16.08 -8.04
C ASP A 852 -3.09 -15.74 -9.49
N GLY A 853 -4.06 -16.47 -10.05
CA GLY A 853 -4.63 -16.17 -11.36
C GLY A 853 -3.75 -16.46 -12.58
N VAL A 854 -2.56 -17.05 -12.40
CA VAL A 854 -1.59 -17.23 -13.50
C VAL A 854 -2.14 -18.18 -14.59
N VAL A 855 -2.81 -19.27 -14.19
CA VAL A 855 -3.46 -20.21 -15.13
C VAL A 855 -4.54 -19.49 -15.91
N SER A 856 -5.41 -18.74 -15.22
CA SER A 856 -6.47 -17.96 -15.83
C SER A 856 -5.93 -16.91 -16.79
N SER A 857 -4.84 -16.21 -16.45
CA SER A 857 -4.17 -15.27 -17.35
C SER A 857 -3.60 -15.93 -18.60
N ALA A 858 -3.00 -17.12 -18.48
CA ALA A 858 -2.53 -17.86 -19.65
C ALA A 858 -3.70 -18.31 -20.55
N LEU A 859 -4.81 -18.77 -19.97
CA LEU A 859 -6.03 -19.10 -20.72
C LEU A 859 -6.66 -17.85 -21.36
N GLY A 860 -6.62 -16.70 -20.69
CA GLY A 860 -7.01 -15.42 -21.26
C GLY A 860 -6.16 -15.05 -22.46
N ALA A 861 -4.85 -15.26 -22.39
CA ALA A 861 -3.96 -15.07 -23.53
C ALA A 861 -4.27 -16.06 -24.67
N SER A 862 -4.65 -17.30 -24.37
CA SER A 862 -5.07 -18.29 -25.37
C SER A 862 -6.37 -17.88 -26.07
N ALA A 863 -7.31 -17.31 -25.31
CA ALA A 863 -8.56 -16.78 -25.83
C ALA A 863 -8.40 -15.65 -26.87
N ALA A 864 -7.25 -14.97 -26.88
CA ALA A 864 -6.91 -13.99 -27.92
C ALA A 864 -6.70 -14.63 -29.30
N ARG A 865 -6.38 -15.92 -29.37
CA ARG A 865 -6.12 -16.69 -30.61
C ARG A 865 -5.06 -16.06 -31.53
N VAL A 866 -4.06 -15.42 -30.95
CA VAL A 866 -2.94 -14.78 -31.68
C VAL A 866 -1.73 -15.69 -31.86
N GLY A 867 -1.77 -16.90 -31.28
CA GLY A 867 -0.64 -17.83 -31.28
C GLY A 867 -0.88 -19.01 -30.33
N ARG A 868 0.04 -19.97 -30.31
CA ARG A 868 0.02 -21.05 -29.31
C ARG A 868 0.44 -20.50 -27.95
N VAL A 869 -0.20 -20.96 -26.88
CA VAL A 869 0.17 -20.53 -25.53
C VAL A 869 0.81 -21.68 -24.77
N VAL A 870 2.00 -21.42 -24.26
CA VAL A 870 2.71 -22.31 -23.34
C VAL A 870 2.90 -21.58 -22.02
N LEU A 871 2.44 -22.17 -20.92
CA LEU A 871 2.60 -21.65 -19.57
C LEU A 871 3.67 -22.47 -18.85
N VAL A 872 4.71 -21.84 -18.31
CA VAL A 872 5.64 -22.46 -17.36
C VAL A 872 5.32 -21.94 -15.96
N ILE A 873 4.94 -22.83 -15.04
CA ILE A 873 4.38 -22.45 -13.73
C ILE A 873 4.85 -23.41 -12.63
N GLY A 874 5.02 -22.90 -11.41
CA GLY A 874 5.26 -23.74 -10.23
C GLY A 874 3.98 -24.35 -9.66
N ASP A 875 4.09 -25.52 -9.06
CA ASP A 875 3.05 -26.25 -8.31
C ASP A 875 2.15 -25.41 -7.40
N ILE A 876 2.67 -24.58 -6.49
CA ILE A 876 1.82 -23.77 -5.59
C ILE A 876 0.99 -22.76 -6.39
N SER A 877 1.57 -22.15 -7.43
CA SER A 877 0.86 -21.19 -8.28
C SER A 877 -0.20 -21.88 -9.14
N PHE A 878 0.09 -23.11 -9.61
CA PHE A 878 -0.88 -23.95 -10.31
C PHE A 878 -2.03 -24.36 -9.39
N TYR A 879 -1.72 -24.82 -8.17
CA TYR A 879 -2.69 -25.12 -7.11
C TYR A 879 -3.59 -23.92 -6.82
N HIS A 880 -2.99 -22.74 -6.65
CA HIS A 880 -3.71 -21.53 -6.28
C HIS A 880 -4.80 -21.15 -7.30
N ASP A 881 -4.65 -21.53 -8.56
CA ASP A 881 -5.57 -21.21 -9.65
C ASP A 881 -6.11 -22.44 -10.40
N LEU A 882 -6.25 -23.58 -9.71
CA LEU A 882 -6.81 -24.82 -10.29
C LEU A 882 -8.19 -24.61 -10.91
N ASN A 883 -9.06 -23.82 -10.26
CA ASN A 883 -10.39 -23.53 -10.77
C ASN A 883 -10.37 -22.81 -12.14
N GLY A 884 -9.28 -22.11 -12.46
CA GLY A 884 -9.07 -21.47 -13.75
C GLY A 884 -9.06 -22.44 -14.94
N LEU A 885 -8.67 -23.71 -14.71
CA LEU A 885 -8.64 -24.76 -15.74
C LEU A 885 -10.01 -25.02 -16.37
N LEU A 886 -11.10 -24.72 -15.67
CA LEU A 886 -12.46 -24.82 -16.20
C LEU A 886 -12.63 -24.01 -17.50
N ALA A 887 -11.96 -22.86 -17.61
CA ALA A 887 -12.06 -22.00 -18.79
C ALA A 887 -11.53 -22.69 -20.06
N ALA A 888 -10.54 -23.59 -19.93
CA ALA A 888 -10.03 -24.35 -21.07
C ALA A 888 -11.12 -25.24 -21.68
N ARG A 889 -11.85 -25.96 -20.83
CA ARG A 889 -12.96 -26.82 -21.25
C ARG A 889 -14.17 -26.03 -21.73
N GLN A 890 -14.57 -25.04 -20.95
CA GLN A 890 -15.79 -24.26 -21.22
C GLN A 890 -15.70 -23.49 -22.54
N HIS A 891 -14.51 -22.99 -22.87
CA HIS A 891 -14.30 -22.14 -24.04
C HIS A 891 -13.48 -22.80 -25.15
N GLN A 892 -13.16 -24.10 -25.01
CA GLN A 892 -12.38 -24.89 -25.96
C GLN A 892 -11.05 -24.20 -26.32
N LEU A 893 -10.25 -23.93 -25.29
CA LEU A 893 -8.98 -23.22 -25.43
C LEU A 893 -7.81 -24.19 -25.35
N ASP A 894 -6.78 -23.89 -26.14
CA ASP A 894 -5.54 -24.63 -26.15
C ASP A 894 -4.56 -24.01 -25.15
N LEU A 895 -4.04 -24.82 -24.24
CA LEU A 895 -2.97 -24.41 -23.33
C LEU A 895 -2.08 -25.61 -23.01
N LEU A 896 -0.80 -25.48 -23.33
CA LEU A 896 0.22 -26.38 -22.81
C LEU A 896 0.79 -25.78 -21.52
N VAL A 897 0.68 -26.51 -20.41
CA VAL A 897 1.28 -26.15 -19.13
C VAL A 897 2.50 -27.03 -18.90
N VAL A 898 3.65 -26.42 -18.70
CA VAL A 898 4.83 -27.05 -18.12
C VAL A 898 4.80 -26.76 -16.62
N LEU A 899 4.43 -27.78 -15.84
CA LEU A 899 4.26 -27.70 -14.41
C LEU A 899 5.57 -28.09 -13.71
N LEU A 900 6.26 -27.13 -13.13
CA LEU A 900 7.45 -27.36 -12.31
C LEU A 900 6.98 -27.75 -10.91
N ASN A 901 6.98 -29.06 -10.63
CA ASN A 901 6.55 -29.58 -9.33
C ASN A 901 7.80 -29.90 -8.50
N ASN A 902 8.05 -29.06 -7.50
CA ASN A 902 9.12 -29.26 -6.53
C ASN A 902 8.58 -29.48 -5.11
N ASP A 903 7.27 -29.75 -5.01
CA ASP A 903 6.52 -29.94 -3.77
C ASP A 903 6.73 -28.77 -2.80
N GLY A 904 6.45 -27.55 -3.28
CA GLY A 904 6.34 -26.37 -2.43
C GLY A 904 6.98 -25.07 -2.95
N GLY A 905 7.34 -24.19 -2.01
CA GLY A 905 7.88 -22.86 -2.29
C GLY A 905 9.36 -22.86 -2.70
N GLY A 906 9.71 -23.44 -3.86
CA GLY A 906 11.10 -23.62 -4.31
C GLY A 906 12.01 -22.38 -4.19
N ILE A 907 11.49 -21.19 -4.50
CA ILE A 907 12.22 -19.92 -4.40
C ILE A 907 12.82 -19.65 -3.02
N PHE A 908 12.14 -20.04 -1.94
CA PHE A 908 12.61 -19.73 -0.59
C PHE A 908 13.91 -20.47 -0.25
N SER A 909 14.18 -21.57 -0.95
CA SER A 909 15.43 -22.33 -0.84
C SER A 909 16.65 -21.55 -1.36
N PHE A 910 16.43 -20.55 -2.22
CA PHE A 910 17.48 -19.65 -2.70
C PHE A 910 17.78 -18.49 -1.74
N LEU A 911 16.89 -18.24 -0.77
CA LEU A 911 16.96 -17.09 0.11
C LEU A 911 17.67 -17.43 1.44
N PRO A 912 18.27 -16.44 2.13
CA PRO A 912 19.07 -16.68 3.33
C PRO A 912 18.32 -17.41 4.47
N GLN A 913 16.99 -17.24 4.55
CA GLN A 913 16.18 -17.92 5.57
C GLN A 913 16.24 -19.44 5.49
N ALA A 914 16.53 -20.05 4.33
CA ALA A 914 16.70 -21.51 4.22
C ALA A 914 17.80 -22.05 5.15
N ALA A 915 18.87 -21.28 5.35
CA ALA A 915 19.95 -21.62 6.26
C ALA A 915 19.74 -21.07 7.68
N ALA A 916 19.04 -19.93 7.83
CA ALA A 916 18.90 -19.25 9.12
C ALA A 916 17.87 -19.89 10.06
N ILE A 917 16.86 -20.60 9.53
CA ILE A 917 15.77 -21.20 10.31
C ILE A 917 15.42 -22.62 9.82
N PRO A 918 16.40 -23.54 9.75
CA PRO A 918 16.22 -24.85 9.12
C PRO A 918 15.08 -25.67 9.75
N ASP A 919 14.91 -25.59 11.08
CA ASP A 919 13.91 -26.37 11.82
C ASP A 919 12.46 -25.97 11.53
N ARG A 920 12.23 -24.74 11.06
CA ARG A 920 10.88 -24.22 10.73
C ARG A 920 10.71 -23.92 9.24
N PHE A 921 11.75 -24.13 8.44
CA PHE A 921 11.76 -23.73 7.03
C PHE A 921 10.64 -24.42 6.24
N GLU A 922 10.50 -25.73 6.37
CA GLU A 922 9.47 -26.48 5.65
C GLU A 922 8.06 -26.09 6.10
N GLN A 923 7.85 -25.76 7.38
CA GLN A 923 6.53 -25.36 7.86
C GLN A 923 6.09 -23.98 7.32
N LEU A 924 7.04 -23.04 7.22
CA LEU A 924 6.73 -21.63 6.96
C LEU A 924 6.93 -21.20 5.50
N PHE A 925 7.83 -21.87 4.78
CA PHE A 925 8.28 -21.44 3.45
C PHE A 925 8.24 -22.57 2.44
N GLY A 926 8.76 -23.74 2.82
CA GLY A 926 8.76 -24.89 1.95
C GLY A 926 7.34 -25.35 1.63
N THR A 927 6.51 -25.50 2.66
CA THR A 927 5.09 -25.88 2.60
C THR A 927 4.82 -27.01 1.60
N PRO A 928 5.49 -28.18 1.73
CA PRO A 928 5.22 -29.32 0.87
C PRO A 928 3.76 -29.76 1.03
N HIS A 929 3.12 -30.08 -0.09
CA HIS A 929 1.68 -30.33 -0.16
C HIS A 929 1.35 -31.77 -0.54
N GLY A 930 2.27 -32.50 -1.20
CA GLY A 930 2.09 -33.91 -1.57
C GLY A 930 0.90 -34.18 -2.50
N LEU A 931 0.52 -33.21 -3.33
CA LEU A 931 -0.65 -33.30 -4.20
C LEU A 931 -0.29 -34.01 -5.50
N ASP A 932 -1.15 -34.93 -5.94
CA ASP A 932 -1.17 -35.44 -7.31
C ASP A 932 -2.09 -34.55 -8.15
N PHE A 933 -1.54 -33.86 -9.14
CA PHE A 933 -2.29 -32.95 -10.01
C PHE A 933 -3.06 -33.65 -11.12
N ARG A 934 -2.77 -34.92 -11.42
CA ARG A 934 -3.41 -35.67 -12.52
C ARG A 934 -4.95 -35.68 -12.42
N PRO A 935 -5.58 -36.04 -11.29
CA PRO A 935 -7.03 -36.13 -11.21
C PRO A 935 -7.73 -34.78 -11.41
N PHE A 936 -7.09 -33.68 -11.01
CA PHE A 936 -7.62 -32.33 -11.21
C PHE A 936 -7.63 -31.98 -12.70
N VAL A 937 -6.52 -32.20 -13.38
CA VAL A 937 -6.38 -31.92 -14.82
C VAL A 937 -7.35 -32.76 -15.65
N GLU A 938 -7.41 -34.07 -15.38
CA GLU A 938 -8.32 -34.98 -16.07
C GLU A 938 -9.80 -34.67 -15.74
N GLY A 939 -10.11 -34.24 -14.52
CA GLY A 939 -11.44 -33.76 -14.13
C GLY A 939 -11.92 -32.54 -14.94
N TYR A 940 -11.00 -31.66 -15.34
CA TYR A 940 -11.28 -30.56 -16.27
C TYR A 940 -11.19 -30.96 -17.75
N GLY A 941 -10.97 -32.24 -18.07
CA GLY A 941 -10.88 -32.76 -19.44
C GLY A 941 -9.54 -32.50 -20.13
N GLY A 942 -8.50 -32.20 -19.36
CA GLY A 942 -7.13 -32.07 -19.87
C GLY A 942 -6.38 -33.40 -19.89
N THR A 943 -5.23 -33.42 -20.56
CA THR A 943 -4.27 -34.53 -20.54
C THR A 943 -3.12 -34.21 -19.59
N PHE A 944 -2.69 -35.20 -18.80
CA PHE A 944 -1.58 -35.06 -17.87
C PHE A 944 -0.49 -36.10 -18.12
N GLU A 945 0.75 -35.63 -18.26
CA GLU A 945 1.93 -36.46 -18.45
C GLU A 945 3.02 -36.02 -17.48
N ARG A 946 3.51 -36.95 -16.65
CA ARG A 946 4.66 -36.74 -15.76
C ARG A 946 5.89 -37.30 -16.44
N VAL A 947 6.92 -36.47 -16.62
CA VAL A 947 8.13 -36.87 -17.34
C VAL A 947 9.24 -37.27 -16.37
N GLU A 948 10.09 -38.19 -16.80
CA GLU A 948 11.23 -38.70 -16.01
C GLU A 948 12.59 -38.43 -16.67
N SER A 949 12.59 -37.88 -17.88
CA SER A 949 13.81 -37.55 -18.64
C SER A 949 13.58 -36.40 -19.61
N TRP A 950 14.66 -35.79 -20.09
CA TRP A 950 14.61 -34.75 -21.12
C TRP A 950 14.09 -35.25 -22.47
N HIS A 951 14.33 -36.52 -22.80
CA HIS A 951 13.76 -37.13 -23.99
C HIS A 951 12.22 -37.22 -23.88
N ALA A 952 11.72 -37.68 -22.72
CA ALA A 952 10.29 -37.72 -22.44
C ALA A 952 9.68 -36.30 -22.43
N PHE A 953 10.36 -35.32 -21.83
CA PHE A 953 9.96 -33.91 -21.87
C PHE A 953 9.78 -33.39 -23.30
N ALA A 954 10.78 -33.59 -24.16
CA ALA A 954 10.71 -33.15 -25.54
C ALA A 954 9.62 -33.87 -26.37
N GLY A 955 9.33 -35.14 -26.06
CA GLY A 955 8.20 -35.88 -26.61
C GLY A 955 6.86 -35.27 -26.16
N ALA A 956 6.66 -35.18 -24.85
CA ALA A 956 5.43 -34.67 -24.22
C ALA A 956 5.07 -33.25 -24.68
N VAL A 957 6.06 -32.36 -24.80
CA VAL A 957 5.84 -30.99 -25.29
C VAL A 957 5.43 -30.98 -26.75
N ARG A 958 6.10 -31.75 -27.63
CA ARG A 958 5.74 -31.83 -29.06
C ARG A 958 4.36 -32.41 -29.26
N ASP A 959 4.06 -33.50 -28.57
CA ASP A 959 2.78 -34.17 -28.66
C ASP A 959 1.65 -33.33 -28.09
N GLY A 960 1.87 -32.66 -26.95
CA GLY A 960 0.91 -31.74 -26.35
C GLY A 960 0.62 -30.56 -27.27
N LEU A 961 1.65 -29.94 -27.86
CA LEU A 961 1.48 -28.91 -28.88
C LEU A 961 0.70 -29.43 -30.09
N ALA A 962 0.94 -30.66 -30.55
CA ALA A 962 0.23 -31.23 -31.70
C ALA A 962 -1.24 -31.55 -31.39
N ARG A 963 -1.54 -32.07 -30.20
CA ARG A 963 -2.90 -32.45 -29.76
C ARG A 963 -3.82 -31.26 -29.53
N GLY A 964 -3.31 -30.16 -28.97
CA GLY A 964 -4.14 -29.04 -28.53
C GLY A 964 -4.96 -29.36 -27.27
N GLY A 965 -5.93 -28.50 -26.94
CA GLY A 965 -6.68 -28.52 -25.68
C GLY A 965 -5.79 -28.21 -24.47
N LEU A 966 -6.26 -28.59 -23.29
CA LEU A 966 -5.50 -28.47 -22.04
C LEU A 966 -4.52 -29.65 -21.91
N GLN A 967 -3.23 -29.36 -22.01
CA GLN A 967 -2.14 -30.33 -21.88
C GLN A 967 -1.27 -29.92 -20.70
N VAL A 968 -0.97 -30.83 -19.78
CA VAL A 968 -0.10 -30.58 -18.63
C VAL A 968 1.05 -31.57 -18.64
N VAL A 969 2.27 -31.04 -18.75
CA VAL A 969 3.53 -31.77 -18.68
C VAL A 969 4.17 -31.43 -17.34
N GLU A 970 4.12 -32.36 -16.41
CA GLU A 970 4.73 -32.22 -15.09
C GLU A 970 6.21 -32.60 -15.14
N VAL A 971 7.06 -31.68 -14.68
CA VAL A 971 8.50 -31.85 -14.47
C VAL A 971 8.76 -31.95 -12.97
N PRO A 972 8.86 -33.17 -12.41
CA PRO A 972 9.14 -33.37 -11.00
C PRO A 972 10.61 -33.06 -10.71
N THR A 973 10.86 -32.21 -9.72
CA THR A 973 12.21 -31.84 -9.28
C THR A 973 12.29 -31.76 -7.75
N GLU A 974 13.49 -31.60 -7.19
CA GLU A 974 13.67 -31.47 -5.75
C GLU A 974 14.20 -30.07 -5.40
N ARG A 975 13.52 -29.34 -4.49
CA ARG A 975 13.84 -27.94 -4.16
C ARG A 975 15.30 -27.72 -3.79
N LYS A 976 15.86 -28.59 -2.93
CA LYS A 976 17.25 -28.48 -2.47
C LYS A 976 18.23 -28.76 -3.59
N ARG A 977 18.01 -29.82 -4.36
CA ARG A 977 18.84 -30.14 -5.53
C ARG A 977 18.81 -29.05 -6.59
N ASN A 978 17.64 -28.45 -6.86
CA ASN A 978 17.51 -27.34 -7.79
C ASN A 978 18.39 -26.14 -7.41
N VAL A 979 18.50 -25.80 -6.12
CA VAL A 979 19.40 -24.71 -5.69
C VAL A 979 20.85 -25.04 -6.02
N VAL A 980 21.28 -26.29 -5.79
CA VAL A 980 22.65 -26.73 -6.11
C VAL A 980 22.90 -26.62 -7.60
N LEU A 981 21.99 -27.12 -8.43
CA LEU A 981 22.10 -27.06 -9.88
C LEU A 981 22.13 -25.63 -10.42
N HIS A 982 21.31 -24.71 -9.89
CA HIS A 982 21.40 -23.31 -10.28
C HIS A 982 22.75 -22.70 -9.85
N ARG A 983 23.22 -23.00 -8.63
CA ARG A 983 24.49 -22.45 -8.12
C ARG A 983 25.71 -22.97 -8.85
N GLN A 984 25.66 -24.18 -9.42
CA GLN A 984 26.74 -24.75 -10.22
C GLN A 984 26.89 -24.10 -11.59
N ALA A 985 25.83 -23.47 -12.13
CA ALA A 985 25.91 -22.73 -13.39
C ALA A 985 26.83 -21.49 -13.27
N TRP A 986 26.85 -20.81 -12.12
CA TRP A 986 27.58 -19.54 -11.98
C TRP A 986 29.11 -19.69 -12.01
N PRO A 987 29.73 -20.65 -11.28
CA PRO A 987 31.15 -20.92 -11.41
C PRO A 987 31.56 -21.34 -12.82
N ALA A 988 30.70 -22.08 -13.56
CA ALA A 988 30.98 -22.45 -14.94
C ALA A 988 31.05 -21.21 -15.85
N VAL A 989 30.10 -20.27 -15.69
CA VAL A 989 30.13 -18.97 -16.39
C VAL A 989 31.34 -18.14 -15.98
N ALA A 990 31.62 -18.02 -14.67
CA ALA A 990 32.76 -17.25 -14.18
C ALA A 990 34.10 -17.81 -14.67
N ALA A 991 34.28 -19.14 -14.65
CA ALA A 991 35.48 -19.80 -15.15
C ALA A 991 35.68 -19.58 -16.66
N ALA A 992 34.59 -19.61 -17.44
CA ALA A 992 34.66 -19.33 -18.88
C ALA A 992 35.04 -17.86 -19.18
N LEU A 993 34.73 -16.94 -18.26
CA LEU A 993 35.04 -15.51 -18.38
C LEU A 993 36.45 -15.15 -17.90
N CYS A 994 37.11 -16.01 -17.13
CA CYS A 994 38.50 -15.83 -16.74
C CYS A 994 39.43 -15.97 -17.96
N PRO A 995 40.29 -14.98 -18.26
CA PRO A 995 41.31 -15.13 -19.29
C PRO A 995 42.25 -16.29 -18.92
N ALA A 996 42.60 -17.13 -19.90
CA ALA A 996 43.48 -18.31 -19.73
C ALA A 996 44.92 -18.01 -19.21
N ALA A 997 45.22 -16.79 -18.79
CA ALA A 997 46.52 -16.35 -18.29
C ALA A 997 46.58 -16.15 -16.76
N VAL A 998 45.55 -16.54 -15.99
CA VAL A 998 45.50 -16.36 -14.52
C VAL A 998 45.07 -17.63 -13.75
N CYS A 999 45.25 -18.82 -14.33
CA CYS A 999 45.18 -20.08 -13.57
C CYS A 999 46.57 -20.69 -13.42
#